data_AF-A0A832VYS7-F1
#
_entry.id   AF-A0A832VYS7-F1
#
_cell.length_a   1.000
_cell.length_b   1.000
_cell.length_c   1.000
_cell.angle_alpha   90.00
_cell.angle_beta   90.00
_cell.angle_gamma   90.00
#
_symmetry.space_group_name_H-M   'P 1'
#
loop_
_entity.id
_entity.type
_entity.pdbx_description
1 polymer ?
#
loop_
_entity_poly.entity_id
_entity_poly.type
_entity_poly.pdbx_seq_one_letter_code
_entity_poly.pdbx_strand_id
1 'polypeptide(L)'
;MLASLTTVATAEEQKTSVDVLFILHDNTSIHWYYLEEAMNDYELENTTINLTIYDPDQAAENNLTSFDIIALHHVSYSPDIQERLDEANSTSRTVYISDTAYLWEMNVPQNIGQYAYSEYWMSSGVENHRNLLTYLAVTLMGAEEEIKPGIQLSQSGIFHPDYKAEFQPSNEGLFNNITAYMEWYNDSGKYHPDKPTVGLTLSGYYYANGYNLADWISIIRELEERGVNVIPILDKTDARQVFFDEVKNESRVDLVLAYMGTFHSKATFNTSSISERKAMISELGVPWINCITTSQTPEEWENSTTGIPSSYTSWAVALQEMEGLIEPIVIGGTVIDEITNAQIKVPIPGRAEYVADRALKWTELKYLDNSQKRIALIYYSYPPGKSEIGASYMDVPQTLEVLLNEMYNAGYDLGEDFSIYNISDSNNSISSNESIVVKLITQGRNIGTWAQEDVDRLAELDAVELIPESKYLQWFSELPEDMQQDVVDLWGEAPGDQMVYTAPDNRRYLVIPNIRYGNILLAPQPYKGYQNNEQTLYHNTSMPPNHQYIAFYLWLKKEYNASALVHVGTHGTLEWLPGKEVGLCNHSWPEILIQDLPNPYIYIVDNVGEGTQAKRRSYSVIIDHMTPPFVPSGLYGNYSNLHQSIHLYLTSKENNNTALMDQYENTSIRIIKDTHIDEDIGLNFSYNMSYEEFEDTVVYGEVHDYLHDMMYANIPYG
;
A
#
# COMPACT_ATOMS: atom_id res chain seq x y z
N MET A 1 96.23 0.34 14.32
CA MET A 1 95.57 -0.66 13.46
C MET A 1 94.17 -0.85 14.01
N LEU A 2 93.17 -0.55 13.19
CA LEU A 2 91.75 -0.75 13.47
C LEU A 2 91.46 -2.24 13.70
N ALA A 3 90.50 -2.52 14.58
CA ALA A 3 89.65 -3.70 14.48
C ALA A 3 88.21 -3.22 14.68
N SER A 4 87.43 -3.36 13.61
CA SER A 4 86.06 -2.90 13.42
C SER A 4 85.07 -3.68 14.28
N LEU A 5 84.23 -2.94 15.01
CA LEU A 5 82.89 -3.39 15.40
C LEU A 5 82.00 -3.28 14.16
N THR A 6 81.63 -4.42 13.57
CA THR A 6 80.54 -4.51 12.62
C THR A 6 79.22 -4.47 13.39
N THR A 7 78.64 -3.28 13.49
CA THR A 7 77.19 -3.12 13.68
C THR A 7 76.50 -3.62 12.41
N VAL A 8 75.77 -4.72 12.53
CA VAL A 8 74.78 -5.15 11.54
C VAL A 8 73.67 -4.11 11.58
N ALA A 9 73.65 -3.22 10.59
CA ALA A 9 72.46 -2.45 10.28
C ALA A 9 71.44 -3.43 9.72
N THR A 10 70.33 -3.63 10.43
CA THR A 10 69.11 -4.18 9.86
C THR A 10 68.69 -3.25 8.74
N ALA A 11 68.65 -3.76 7.50
CA ALA A 11 68.00 -3.07 6.41
C ALA A 11 66.51 -2.93 6.80
N GLU A 12 65.98 -1.71 6.82
CA GLU A 12 64.54 -1.51 6.72
C GLU A 12 64.13 -2.11 5.36
N GLU A 13 63.39 -3.20 5.36
CA GLU A 13 62.76 -3.73 4.15
C GLU A 13 61.82 -2.65 3.61
N GLN A 14 62.13 -2.17 2.40
CA GLN A 14 61.36 -1.12 1.75
C GLN A 14 60.02 -1.72 1.32
N LYS A 15 58.95 -1.46 2.09
CA LYS A 15 57.59 -1.94 1.79
C LYS A 15 57.17 -1.52 0.38
N THR A 16 56.50 -2.42 -0.33
CA THR A 16 55.95 -2.12 -1.68
C THR A 16 54.74 -1.20 -1.54
N SER A 17 54.73 -0.06 -2.21
CA SER A 17 53.58 0.85 -2.21
C SER A 17 52.58 0.45 -3.28
N VAL A 18 51.29 0.42 -2.95
CA VAL A 18 50.18 0.16 -3.88
C VAL A 18 49.15 1.27 -3.75
N ASP A 19 48.93 2.02 -4.82
CA ASP A 19 47.94 3.09 -4.87
C ASP A 19 46.57 2.54 -5.33
N VAL A 20 45.57 2.58 -4.45
CA VAL A 20 44.24 2.00 -4.67
C VAL A 20 43.19 3.10 -4.73
N LEU A 21 42.38 3.10 -5.78
CA LEU A 21 41.21 3.96 -5.92
C LEU A 21 39.92 3.15 -5.81
N PHE A 22 39.00 3.60 -4.96
CA PHE A 22 37.60 3.18 -5.00
C PHE A 22 36.73 4.27 -5.63
N ILE A 23 35.84 3.89 -6.55
CA ILE A 23 34.80 4.75 -7.10
C ILE A 23 33.46 4.22 -6.61
N LEU A 24 32.78 5.00 -5.76
CA LEU A 24 31.50 4.65 -5.16
C LEU A 24 30.39 5.53 -5.73
N HIS A 25 29.14 5.08 -5.64
CA HIS A 25 27.98 5.82 -6.13
C HIS A 25 27.81 7.19 -5.46
N ASP A 26 27.99 7.25 -4.14
CA ASP A 26 27.92 8.47 -3.33
C ASP A 26 28.77 8.32 -2.06
N ASN A 27 28.99 9.45 -1.37
CA ASN A 27 29.76 9.56 -0.14
C ASN A 27 28.95 9.33 1.15
N THR A 28 27.69 8.91 1.01
CA THR A 28 26.76 8.62 2.11
C THR A 28 26.54 7.13 2.35
N SER A 29 27.31 6.29 1.65
CA SER A 29 27.39 4.86 1.92
C SER A 29 28.21 4.57 3.17
N ILE A 30 27.77 3.63 4.00
CA ILE A 30 28.57 3.16 5.15
C ILE A 30 29.91 2.55 4.70
N HIS A 31 29.97 2.03 3.47
CA HIS A 31 31.20 1.50 2.89
C HIS A 31 32.27 2.58 2.68
N TRP A 32 31.86 3.83 2.45
CA TRP A 32 32.80 4.95 2.39
C TRP A 32 33.52 5.11 3.73
N TYR A 33 32.74 5.20 4.81
CA TYR A 33 33.26 5.27 6.18
C TYR A 33 34.15 4.07 6.52
N TYR A 34 33.72 2.85 6.21
CA TYR A 34 34.53 1.66 6.51
C TYR A 34 35.83 1.59 5.73
N LEU A 35 35.87 2.12 4.50
CA LEU A 35 37.10 2.25 3.71
C LEU A 35 38.06 3.28 4.32
N GLU A 36 37.56 4.43 4.75
CA GLU A 36 38.37 5.44 5.44
C GLU A 36 38.93 4.90 6.76
N GLU A 37 38.09 4.29 7.59
CA GLU A 37 38.49 3.69 8.86
C GLU A 37 39.38 2.44 8.67
N ALA A 38 39.24 1.71 7.57
CA ALA A 38 40.08 0.55 7.28
C ALA A 38 41.56 0.93 7.24
N MET A 39 41.89 2.16 6.82
CA MET A 39 43.26 2.66 6.76
C MET A 39 43.77 3.24 8.07
N ASN A 40 42.90 3.56 9.03
CA ASN A 40 43.31 4.01 10.36
C ASN A 40 44.05 2.87 11.10
N ASP A 41 45.29 3.14 11.52
CA ASP A 41 46.16 2.18 12.21
C ASP A 41 46.36 0.83 11.49
N TYR A 42 46.21 0.81 10.17
CA TYR A 42 46.37 -0.40 9.36
C TYR A 42 47.71 -0.41 8.62
N GLU A 43 48.63 -1.22 9.14
CA GLU A 43 49.91 -1.49 8.48
C GLU A 43 50.01 -2.97 8.11
N LEU A 44 50.31 -3.22 6.84
CA LEU A 44 50.67 -4.54 6.35
C LEU A 44 52.17 -4.78 6.54
N GLU A 45 52.61 -6.05 6.54
CA GLU A 45 53.98 -6.40 6.91
C GLU A 45 54.99 -5.94 5.84
N ASN A 46 54.65 -6.14 4.57
CA ASN A 46 55.54 -5.95 3.42
C ASN A 46 55.02 -4.89 2.43
N THR A 47 53.81 -4.39 2.64
CA THR A 47 53.09 -3.53 1.69
C THR A 47 52.56 -2.26 2.38
N THR A 48 52.55 -1.14 1.66
CA THR A 48 51.85 0.08 2.06
C THR A 48 50.73 0.32 1.06
N ILE A 49 49.49 0.43 1.54
CA ILE A 49 48.35 0.76 0.69
C ILE A 49 48.04 2.25 0.86
N ASN A 50 47.97 2.98 -0.25
CA ASN A 50 47.46 4.35 -0.25
C ASN A 50 46.06 4.33 -0.85
N LEU A 51 45.05 4.62 -0.05
CA LEU A 51 43.66 4.59 -0.47
C LEU A 51 43.17 5.98 -0.87
N THR A 52 42.55 6.07 -2.03
CA THR A 52 41.73 7.20 -2.46
C THR A 52 40.31 6.71 -2.72
N ILE A 53 39.30 7.52 -2.38
CA ILE A 53 37.91 7.22 -2.69
C ILE A 53 37.34 8.42 -3.47
N TYR A 54 36.71 8.15 -4.60
CA TYR A 54 36.03 9.13 -5.43
C TYR A 54 34.53 8.84 -5.54
N ASP A 55 33.73 9.90 -5.59
CA ASP A 55 32.39 9.85 -6.18
C ASP A 55 32.48 9.83 -7.73
N PRO A 56 31.36 9.62 -8.45
CA PRO A 56 31.39 9.51 -9.91
C PRO A 56 31.85 10.81 -10.61
N ASP A 57 31.56 11.98 -10.04
CA ASP A 57 31.92 13.27 -10.61
C ASP A 57 33.44 13.50 -10.49
N GLN A 58 34.00 13.22 -9.31
CA GLN A 58 35.43 13.23 -9.07
C GLN A 58 36.17 12.24 -10.00
N ALA A 59 35.62 11.05 -10.19
CA ALA A 59 36.22 10.06 -11.09
C ALA A 59 36.24 10.51 -12.56
N ALA A 60 35.23 11.26 -13.02
CA ALA A 60 35.19 11.80 -14.39
C ALA A 60 36.20 12.94 -14.60
N GLU A 61 36.42 13.76 -13.58
CA GLU A 61 37.28 14.95 -13.67
C GLU A 61 38.77 14.66 -13.43
N ASN A 62 39.11 13.65 -12.62
CA ASN A 62 40.48 13.38 -12.21
C ASN A 62 41.20 12.38 -13.12
N ASN A 63 42.53 12.47 -13.16
CA ASN A 63 43.37 11.50 -13.85
C ASN A 63 43.48 10.21 -13.02
N LEU A 64 43.08 9.08 -13.61
CA LEU A 64 43.07 7.77 -12.93
C LEU A 64 44.36 6.94 -13.17
N THR A 65 45.24 7.38 -14.07
CA THR A 65 46.47 6.64 -14.46
C THR A 65 47.52 6.51 -13.35
N SER A 66 47.38 7.27 -12.26
CA SER A 66 48.31 7.22 -11.12
C SER A 66 48.00 6.11 -10.13
N PHE A 67 46.87 5.41 -10.28
CA PHE A 67 46.47 4.33 -9.38
C PHE A 67 46.87 2.97 -9.95
N ASP A 68 47.35 2.07 -9.09
CA ASP A 68 47.65 0.70 -9.47
C ASP A 68 46.38 -0.15 -9.61
N ILE A 69 45.41 0.08 -8.71
CA ILE A 69 44.12 -0.63 -8.68
C ILE A 69 42.98 0.40 -8.71
N ILE A 70 41.98 0.15 -9.55
CA ILE A 70 40.74 0.93 -9.59
C ILE A 70 39.57 -0.01 -9.35
N ALA A 71 38.85 0.16 -8.24
CA ALA A 71 37.70 -0.63 -7.85
C ALA A 71 36.42 0.19 -7.97
N LEU A 72 35.43 -0.33 -8.70
CA LEU A 72 34.12 0.31 -8.87
C LEU A 72 33.05 -0.47 -8.11
N HIS A 73 32.14 0.23 -7.44
CA HIS A 73 30.96 -0.38 -6.83
C HIS A 73 29.70 0.48 -6.98
N HIS A 74 28.63 -0.14 -7.49
CA HIS A 74 27.30 0.47 -7.65
C HIS A 74 27.29 1.78 -8.47
N VAL A 75 28.31 1.98 -9.31
CA VAL A 75 28.43 3.14 -10.20
C VAL A 75 27.68 2.87 -11.50
N SER A 76 26.75 3.75 -11.84
CA SER A 76 26.06 3.77 -13.14
C SER A 76 27.04 4.05 -14.27
N TYR A 77 26.86 3.39 -15.41
CA TYR A 77 27.73 3.61 -16.58
C TYR A 77 27.74 5.08 -16.99
N SER A 78 28.93 5.64 -17.15
CA SER A 78 29.16 6.99 -17.64
C SER A 78 30.25 6.95 -18.72
N PRO A 79 30.01 7.51 -19.92
CA PRO A 79 31.02 7.60 -20.96
C PRO A 79 32.29 8.31 -20.50
N ASP A 80 32.17 9.37 -19.70
CA ASP A 80 33.31 10.17 -19.24
C ASP A 80 34.21 9.36 -18.29
N ILE A 81 33.60 8.57 -17.39
CA ILE A 81 34.36 7.66 -16.52
C ILE A 81 34.98 6.54 -17.36
N GLN A 82 34.27 5.99 -18.34
CA GLN A 82 34.83 4.95 -19.22
C GLN A 82 36.05 5.47 -19.99
N GLU A 83 36.03 6.70 -20.50
CA GLU A 83 37.20 7.33 -21.16
C GLU A 83 38.40 7.39 -20.20
N ARG A 84 38.18 7.76 -18.93
CA ARG A 84 39.24 7.77 -17.91
C ARG A 84 39.78 6.38 -17.59
N LEU A 85 38.92 5.37 -17.55
CA LEU A 85 39.33 3.98 -17.36
C LEU A 85 40.12 3.45 -18.56
N ASP A 86 39.74 3.85 -19.77
CA ASP A 86 40.45 3.48 -21.00
C ASP A 86 41.86 4.11 -21.04
N GLU A 87 42.00 5.37 -20.61
CA GLU A 87 43.30 6.03 -20.43
C GLU A 87 44.19 5.27 -19.42
N ALA A 88 43.61 4.79 -18.33
CA ALA A 88 44.28 4.05 -17.26
C ALA A 88 44.50 2.55 -17.57
N ASN A 89 43.95 2.02 -18.67
CA ASN A 89 43.91 0.58 -18.95
C ASN A 89 45.31 -0.08 -19.03
N SER A 90 46.34 0.68 -19.42
CA SER A 90 47.72 0.17 -19.50
C SER A 90 48.50 0.26 -18.19
N THR A 91 48.05 1.08 -17.25
CA THR A 91 48.74 1.38 -15.98
C THR A 91 48.06 0.76 -14.77
N SER A 92 46.76 0.52 -14.85
CA SER A 92 45.92 0.18 -13.70
C SER A 92 45.18 -1.14 -13.91
N ARG A 93 44.84 -1.82 -12.81
CA ARG A 93 43.97 -3.00 -12.78
C ARG A 93 42.58 -2.58 -12.33
N THR A 94 41.62 -2.59 -13.26
CA THR A 94 40.26 -2.12 -13.02
C THR A 94 39.33 -3.29 -12.76
N VAL A 95 38.65 -3.28 -11.61
CA VAL A 95 37.73 -4.33 -11.16
C VAL A 95 36.37 -3.74 -10.77
N TYR A 96 35.29 -4.45 -11.09
CA TYR A 96 33.93 -4.10 -10.67
C TYR A 96 33.47 -5.04 -9.55
N ILE A 97 33.27 -4.50 -8.35
CA ILE A 97 32.90 -5.25 -7.14
C ILE A 97 31.37 -5.40 -7.09
N SER A 98 30.87 -6.52 -7.60
CA SER A 98 29.45 -6.86 -7.66
C SER A 98 29.26 -8.37 -7.86
N ASP A 99 28.08 -8.89 -7.52
CA ASP A 99 27.68 -10.27 -7.79
C ASP A 99 27.55 -10.59 -9.29
N THR A 100 27.32 -9.56 -10.10
CA THR A 100 27.02 -9.64 -11.53
C THR A 100 27.95 -8.74 -12.33
N ALA A 101 28.21 -9.13 -13.59
CA ALA A 101 28.92 -8.29 -14.53
C ALA A 101 28.06 -7.08 -14.90
N TYR A 102 28.67 -5.90 -14.94
CA TYR A 102 28.02 -4.65 -15.32
C TYR A 102 28.44 -4.22 -16.73
N LEU A 103 27.92 -3.09 -17.22
CA LEU A 103 28.17 -2.58 -18.57
C LEU A 103 29.58 -1.95 -18.76
N TRP A 104 30.49 -2.11 -17.80
CA TRP A 104 31.83 -1.52 -17.84
C TRP A 104 32.83 -2.41 -18.59
N GLU A 105 33.69 -1.82 -19.43
CA GLU A 105 34.77 -2.55 -20.08
C GLU A 105 35.99 -2.63 -19.14
N MET A 106 36.10 -3.75 -18.42
CA MET A 106 37.14 -3.98 -17.40
C MET A 106 38.32 -4.80 -17.95
N ASN A 107 39.52 -4.54 -17.43
CA ASN A 107 40.75 -5.26 -17.82
C ASN A 107 41.15 -6.38 -16.85
N VAL A 108 40.38 -6.57 -15.78
CA VAL A 108 40.47 -7.69 -14.83
C VAL A 108 39.28 -8.63 -15.01
N PRO A 109 39.47 -9.96 -14.92
CA PRO A 109 38.38 -10.92 -14.89
C PRO A 109 37.35 -10.66 -13.78
N GLN A 110 36.06 -10.65 -14.14
CA GLN A 110 34.97 -10.30 -13.22
C GLN A 110 34.86 -11.23 -11.99
N ASN A 111 35.33 -12.47 -12.06
CA ASN A 111 35.30 -13.40 -10.93
C ASN A 111 36.10 -12.90 -9.71
N ILE A 112 37.12 -12.05 -9.93
CA ILE A 112 37.87 -11.42 -8.84
C ILE A 112 36.99 -10.43 -8.09
N GLY A 113 36.25 -9.59 -8.82
CA GLY A 113 35.29 -8.63 -8.27
C GLY A 113 34.10 -9.31 -7.60
N GLN A 114 33.62 -10.43 -8.16
CA GLN A 114 32.56 -11.24 -7.56
C GLN A 114 33.00 -11.84 -6.22
N TYR A 115 34.21 -12.39 -6.14
CA TYR A 115 34.76 -12.90 -4.88
C TYR A 115 34.95 -11.78 -3.86
N ALA A 116 35.53 -10.64 -4.26
CA ALA A 116 35.67 -9.47 -3.41
C ALA A 116 34.31 -9.01 -2.83
N TYR A 117 33.28 -9.01 -3.69
CA TYR A 117 31.93 -8.63 -3.29
C TYR A 117 31.33 -9.61 -2.28
N SER A 118 31.34 -10.91 -2.60
CA SER A 118 30.72 -11.92 -1.74
C SER A 118 31.46 -12.14 -0.43
N GLU A 119 32.79 -12.09 -0.46
CA GLU A 119 33.62 -12.43 0.69
C GLU A 119 33.76 -11.24 1.66
N TYR A 120 33.97 -10.02 1.16
CA TYR A 120 34.29 -8.88 2.02
C TYR A 120 33.25 -7.77 1.97
N TRP A 121 32.80 -7.38 0.77
CA TRP A 121 31.92 -6.22 0.62
C TRP A 121 30.55 -6.43 1.27
N MET A 122 29.91 -7.58 1.03
CA MET A 122 28.53 -7.85 1.48
C MET A 122 28.36 -7.91 3.00
N SER A 123 29.34 -8.46 3.70
CA SER A 123 29.35 -8.53 5.17
C SER A 123 29.93 -7.26 5.80
N SER A 124 30.69 -6.46 5.03
CA SER A 124 31.07 -5.09 5.36
C SER A 124 31.81 -4.93 6.70
N GLY A 125 31.96 -3.70 7.19
CA GLY A 125 32.72 -3.39 8.40
C GLY A 125 34.22 -3.20 8.16
N VAL A 126 34.88 -2.50 9.08
CA VAL A 126 36.28 -2.04 8.96
C VAL A 126 37.24 -3.18 8.65
N GLU A 127 37.15 -4.30 9.37
CA GLU A 127 38.08 -5.43 9.19
C GLU A 127 37.89 -6.16 7.86
N ASN A 128 36.65 -6.24 7.35
CA ASN A 128 36.43 -6.80 6.01
C ASN A 128 36.96 -5.87 4.91
N HIS A 129 36.85 -4.55 5.07
CA HIS A 129 37.40 -3.61 4.11
C HIS A 129 38.94 -3.65 4.12
N ARG A 130 39.58 -3.88 5.28
CA ARG A 130 41.02 -4.19 5.37
C ARG A 130 41.40 -5.46 4.62
N ASN A 131 40.68 -6.55 4.87
CA ASN A 131 40.92 -7.82 4.19
C ASN A 131 40.65 -7.73 2.68
N LEU A 132 39.67 -6.92 2.26
CA LEU A 132 39.40 -6.60 0.87
C LEU A 132 40.60 -5.89 0.21
N LEU A 133 41.12 -4.84 0.85
CA LEU A 133 42.28 -4.11 0.33
C LEU A 133 43.49 -5.03 0.19
N THR A 134 43.74 -5.89 1.18
CA THR A 134 44.80 -6.92 1.12
C THR A 134 44.55 -7.90 -0.02
N TYR A 135 43.33 -8.42 -0.14
CA TYR A 135 42.96 -9.33 -1.22
C TYR A 135 43.21 -8.72 -2.60
N LEU A 136 42.84 -7.45 -2.81
CA LEU A 136 43.07 -6.76 -4.08
C LEU A 136 44.57 -6.55 -4.33
N ALA A 137 45.35 -6.11 -3.33
CA ALA A 137 46.79 -5.92 -3.46
C ALA A 137 47.53 -7.23 -3.80
N VAL A 138 47.22 -8.33 -3.09
CA VAL A 138 47.83 -9.64 -3.36
C VAL A 138 47.40 -10.18 -4.72
N THR A 139 46.10 -10.13 -5.04
CA THR A 139 45.55 -10.78 -6.23
C THR A 139 45.87 -10.02 -7.53
N LEU A 140 45.88 -8.68 -7.48
CA LEU A 140 46.06 -7.85 -8.68
C LEU A 140 47.50 -7.37 -8.86
N MET A 141 48.24 -7.17 -7.77
CA MET A 141 49.60 -6.61 -7.80
C MET A 141 50.68 -7.60 -7.33
N GLY A 142 50.29 -8.76 -6.78
CA GLY A 142 51.25 -9.76 -6.31
C GLY A 142 51.96 -9.38 -5.01
N ALA A 143 51.32 -8.56 -4.17
CA ALA A 143 51.83 -8.20 -2.85
C ALA A 143 52.10 -9.44 -1.98
N GLU A 144 53.17 -9.42 -1.17
CA GLU A 144 53.56 -10.53 -0.29
C GLU A 144 52.86 -10.41 1.07
N GLU A 145 51.53 -10.58 1.08
CA GLU A 145 50.69 -10.51 2.28
C GLU A 145 49.80 -11.74 2.42
N GLU A 146 49.37 -12.04 3.63
CA GLU A 146 48.41 -13.11 3.88
C GLU A 146 46.97 -12.64 3.57
N ILE A 147 46.30 -13.31 2.64
CA ILE A 147 44.86 -13.13 2.41
C ILE A 147 44.09 -13.82 3.54
N LYS A 148 43.46 -13.02 4.40
CA LYS A 148 42.56 -13.51 5.46
C LYS A 148 41.12 -13.64 4.93
N PRO A 149 40.35 -14.66 5.36
CA PRO A 149 38.95 -14.80 4.99
C PRO A 149 38.11 -13.64 5.54
N GLY A 150 36.97 -13.37 4.91
CA GLY A 150 36.02 -12.37 5.37
C GLY A 150 35.30 -12.80 6.65
N ILE A 151 34.99 -11.85 7.51
CA ILE A 151 34.07 -12.02 8.62
C ILE A 151 32.66 -12.07 8.05
N GLN A 152 32.09 -13.27 7.93
CA GLN A 152 30.75 -13.46 7.38
C GLN A 152 29.68 -13.22 8.45
N LEU A 153 28.82 -12.22 8.23
CA LEU A 153 27.65 -11.96 9.07
C LEU A 153 26.41 -12.56 8.43
N SER A 154 25.66 -13.33 9.23
CA SER A 154 24.45 -13.98 8.77
C SER A 154 23.37 -12.94 8.50
N GLN A 155 22.77 -13.06 7.32
CA GLN A 155 21.59 -12.28 6.93
C GLN A 155 20.29 -13.05 7.22
N SER A 156 20.39 -14.23 7.84
CA SER A 156 19.27 -15.04 8.31
C SER A 156 19.42 -15.36 9.79
N GLY A 157 18.30 -15.47 10.48
CA GLY A 157 18.22 -15.68 11.91
C GLY A 157 17.08 -14.88 12.55
N ILE A 158 16.83 -15.18 13.83
CA ILE A 158 15.87 -14.46 14.66
C ILE A 158 16.67 -13.46 15.50
N PHE A 159 16.31 -12.19 15.41
CA PHE A 159 16.95 -11.07 16.08
C PHE A 159 16.13 -10.63 17.30
N HIS A 160 16.80 -10.18 18.37
CA HIS A 160 16.13 -9.44 19.43
C HIS A 160 17.09 -8.43 20.07
N PRO A 161 16.70 -7.15 20.31
CA PRO A 161 17.57 -6.13 20.87
C PRO A 161 18.12 -6.39 22.29
N ASP A 162 17.60 -7.37 23.03
CA ASP A 162 18.06 -7.70 24.39
C ASP A 162 18.87 -8.99 24.45
N TYR A 163 18.92 -9.75 23.34
CA TYR A 163 19.73 -10.94 23.27
C TYR A 163 21.16 -10.55 22.90
N LYS A 164 22.08 -10.72 23.85
CA LYS A 164 23.51 -10.37 23.67
C LYS A 164 23.70 -8.95 23.13
N ALA A 165 22.95 -7.99 23.69
CA ALA A 165 22.89 -6.59 23.27
C ALA A 165 24.25 -5.86 23.19
N GLU A 166 25.29 -6.36 23.87
CA GLU A 166 26.66 -5.82 23.82
C GLU A 166 27.41 -6.17 22.53
N PHE A 167 26.89 -7.06 21.68
CA PHE A 167 27.51 -7.49 20.42
C PHE A 167 26.81 -6.84 19.20
N GLN A 168 27.23 -5.62 18.86
CA GLN A 168 26.94 -4.96 17.57
C GLN A 168 27.37 -5.87 16.40
N PRO A 169 26.65 -5.83 15.27
CA PRO A 169 26.12 -7.03 14.60
C PRO A 169 27.04 -8.25 14.65
N SER A 170 26.52 -9.39 15.10
CA SER A 170 27.28 -10.63 15.15
C SER A 170 26.41 -11.85 14.86
N ASN A 171 27.03 -12.94 14.39
CA ASN A 171 26.37 -14.24 14.27
C ASN A 171 25.92 -14.79 15.62
N GLU A 172 26.61 -14.39 16.69
CA GLU A 172 26.28 -14.81 18.05
C GLU A 172 25.04 -14.12 18.61
N GLY A 173 24.70 -12.93 18.08
CA GLY A 173 23.51 -12.14 18.43
C GLY A 173 22.23 -12.56 17.71
N LEU A 174 22.27 -13.63 16.92
CA LEU A 174 21.11 -14.22 16.24
C LEU A 174 20.80 -15.61 16.77
N PHE A 175 19.52 -15.96 16.81
CA PHE A 175 19.10 -17.34 17.00
C PHE A 175 18.94 -18.03 15.64
N ASN A 176 19.47 -19.25 15.55
CA ASN A 176 19.41 -20.05 14.32
C ASN A 176 18.10 -20.84 14.17
N ASN A 177 17.28 -20.92 15.22
CA ASN A 177 16.00 -21.63 15.18
C ASN A 177 15.02 -21.08 16.22
N ILE A 178 13.73 -21.33 15.98
CA ILE A 178 12.64 -20.86 16.82
C ILE A 178 12.66 -21.46 18.22
N THR A 179 13.11 -22.70 18.40
CA THR A 179 13.14 -23.36 19.72
C THR A 179 14.06 -22.61 20.68
N ALA A 180 15.30 -22.33 20.27
CA ALA A 180 16.26 -21.59 21.07
C ALA A 180 15.79 -20.15 21.37
N TYR A 181 15.14 -19.50 20.40
CA TYR A 181 14.54 -18.18 20.61
C TYR A 181 13.45 -18.22 21.67
N MET A 182 12.49 -19.15 21.56
CA MET A 182 11.37 -19.24 22.50
C MET A 182 11.81 -19.64 23.92
N GLU A 183 12.83 -20.50 24.05
CA GLU A 183 13.43 -20.83 25.35
C GLU A 183 14.01 -19.58 26.02
N TRP A 184 14.85 -18.82 25.29
CA TRP A 184 15.39 -17.56 25.81
C TRP A 184 14.29 -16.53 26.09
N TYR A 185 13.31 -16.41 25.19
CA TYR A 185 12.25 -15.41 25.30
C TYR A 185 11.38 -15.66 26.53
N ASN A 186 11.09 -16.93 26.83
CA ASN A 186 10.45 -17.36 28.06
C ASN A 186 11.33 -17.08 29.31
N ASP A 187 12.61 -17.45 29.26
CA ASP A 187 13.54 -17.25 30.38
C ASP A 187 13.82 -15.77 30.69
N SER A 188 13.68 -14.90 29.68
CA SER A 188 13.78 -13.44 29.84
C SER A 188 12.61 -12.83 30.62
N GLY A 189 11.51 -13.57 30.80
CA GLY A 189 10.30 -13.11 31.49
C GLY A 189 9.37 -12.24 30.64
N LYS A 190 9.65 -12.09 29.34
CA LYS A 190 8.90 -11.25 28.40
C LYS A 190 7.81 -12.00 27.64
N TYR A 191 7.97 -13.30 27.46
CA TYR A 191 6.97 -14.10 26.76
C TYR A 191 5.68 -14.22 27.59
N HIS A 192 4.56 -13.93 26.96
CA HIS A 192 3.23 -13.95 27.53
C HIS A 192 2.34 -14.93 26.74
N PRO A 193 2.17 -16.19 27.18
CA PRO A 193 1.52 -17.23 26.38
C PRO A 193 0.05 -16.94 26.04
N ASP A 194 -0.64 -16.14 26.86
CA ASP A 194 -2.06 -15.77 26.67
C ASP A 194 -2.23 -14.47 25.84
N LYS A 195 -1.15 -13.95 25.25
CA LYS A 195 -1.12 -12.69 24.51
C LYS A 195 -0.82 -12.92 23.03
N PRO A 196 -1.28 -12.02 22.15
CA PRO A 196 -1.01 -12.14 20.73
C PRO A 196 0.49 -12.16 20.44
N THR A 197 0.86 -12.83 19.35
CA THR A 197 2.24 -12.89 18.87
C THR A 197 2.35 -12.26 17.50
N VAL A 198 3.18 -11.22 17.36
CA VAL A 198 3.43 -10.51 16.11
C VAL A 198 4.78 -10.96 15.54
N GLY A 199 4.76 -11.46 14.30
CA GLY A 199 5.97 -11.69 13.53
C GLY A 199 6.47 -10.39 12.92
N LEU A 200 7.78 -10.19 12.88
CA LEU A 200 8.37 -9.04 12.19
C LEU A 200 9.40 -9.56 11.19
N THR A 201 9.45 -8.97 10.00
CA THR A 201 10.55 -9.21 9.05
C THR A 201 11.39 -7.94 8.94
N LEU A 202 12.68 -8.06 9.22
CA LEU A 202 13.64 -6.96 9.26
C LEU A 202 14.67 -7.14 8.16
N SER A 203 15.33 -6.07 7.71
CA SER A 203 16.36 -6.20 6.70
C SER A 203 17.61 -6.90 7.23
N GLY A 204 17.90 -8.09 6.70
CA GLY A 204 19.15 -8.80 6.95
C GLY A 204 20.35 -8.07 6.37
N TYR A 205 20.17 -7.32 5.29
CA TYR A 205 21.21 -6.43 4.75
C TYR A 205 21.61 -5.36 5.77
N TYR A 206 20.65 -4.64 6.34
CA TYR A 206 20.96 -3.61 7.34
C TYR A 206 21.60 -4.19 8.60
N TYR A 207 21.08 -5.31 9.12
CA TYR A 207 21.71 -6.01 10.24
C TYR A 207 23.16 -6.39 9.94
N ALA A 208 23.41 -7.11 8.85
CA ALA A 208 24.74 -7.62 8.52
C ALA A 208 25.75 -6.53 8.18
N ASN A 209 25.31 -5.34 7.78
CA ASN A 209 26.21 -4.22 7.48
C ASN A 209 26.42 -3.27 8.68
N GLY A 210 25.88 -3.60 9.85
CA GLY A 210 26.02 -2.79 11.08
C GLY A 210 25.18 -1.54 11.12
N TYR A 211 24.16 -1.46 10.28
CA TYR A 211 23.17 -0.40 10.43
C TYR A 211 22.33 -0.65 11.68
N ASN A 212 22.12 0.42 12.44
CA ASN A 212 21.20 0.39 13.56
C ASN A 212 19.76 0.20 13.04
N LEU A 213 19.05 -0.80 13.59
CA LEU A 213 17.65 -1.11 13.26
C LEU A 213 16.69 -0.32 14.16
N ALA A 214 16.99 0.96 14.43
CA ALA A 214 16.32 1.74 15.46
C ALA A 214 14.81 1.89 15.22
N ASP A 215 14.40 1.97 13.95
CA ASP A 215 13.01 2.00 13.50
C ASP A 215 12.25 0.71 13.84
N TRP A 216 12.88 -0.44 13.71
CA TRP A 216 12.28 -1.73 14.08
C TRP A 216 12.39 -2.03 15.57
N ILE A 217 13.48 -1.60 16.21
CA ILE A 217 13.66 -1.74 17.66
C ILE A 217 12.57 -0.95 18.39
N SER A 218 12.19 0.25 17.95
CA SER A 218 11.11 1.01 18.58
C SER A 218 9.77 0.25 18.53
N ILE A 219 9.45 -0.41 17.41
CA ILE A 219 8.25 -1.25 17.27
C ILE A 219 8.31 -2.47 18.20
N ILE A 220 9.46 -3.15 18.27
CA ILE A 220 9.65 -4.27 19.19
C ILE A 220 9.38 -3.82 20.63
N ARG A 221 9.95 -2.69 21.05
CA ARG A 221 9.73 -2.15 22.41
C ARG A 221 8.26 -1.81 22.65
N GLU A 222 7.63 -1.10 21.73
CA GLU A 222 6.23 -0.68 21.85
C GLU A 222 5.28 -1.89 22.03
N LEU A 223 5.49 -2.95 21.24
CA LEU A 223 4.69 -4.18 21.35
C LEU A 223 4.94 -4.89 22.68
N GLU A 224 6.20 -5.04 23.11
CA GLU A 224 6.54 -5.69 24.38
C GLU A 224 6.03 -4.93 25.60
N GLU A 225 6.08 -3.59 25.58
CA GLU A 225 5.55 -2.74 26.65
C GLU A 225 4.03 -2.91 26.81
N ARG A 226 3.32 -3.25 25.73
CA ARG A 226 1.89 -3.61 25.72
C ARG A 226 1.63 -5.08 26.05
N GLY A 227 2.68 -5.85 26.33
CA GLY A 227 2.61 -7.28 26.63
C GLY A 227 2.32 -8.16 25.41
N VAL A 228 2.61 -7.68 24.20
CA VAL A 228 2.51 -8.45 22.96
C VAL A 228 3.82 -9.20 22.72
N ASN A 229 3.73 -10.47 22.34
CA ASN A 229 4.91 -11.25 22.00
C ASN A 229 5.42 -10.84 20.62
N VAL A 230 6.74 -10.80 20.44
CA VAL A 230 7.35 -10.51 19.15
C VAL A 230 8.25 -11.65 18.68
N ILE A 231 8.30 -11.90 17.37
CA ILE A 231 9.26 -12.82 16.74
C ILE A 231 9.91 -12.10 15.54
N PRO A 232 11.06 -11.44 15.73
CA PRO A 232 11.73 -10.68 14.68
C PRO A 232 12.68 -11.55 13.87
N ILE A 233 12.39 -11.78 12.59
CA ILE A 233 13.28 -12.52 11.69
C ILE A 233 13.97 -11.57 10.71
N LEU A 234 15.18 -11.90 10.30
CA LEU A 234 15.81 -11.23 9.15
C LEU A 234 15.19 -11.75 7.83
N ASP A 235 15.11 -10.89 6.83
CA ASP A 235 14.51 -11.13 5.50
C ASP A 235 15.28 -12.14 4.60
N LYS A 236 16.22 -12.92 5.14
CA LYS A 236 16.69 -14.17 4.48
C LYS A 236 16.40 -15.42 5.30
N THR A 237 15.60 -15.30 6.36
CA THR A 237 15.14 -16.40 7.19
C THR A 237 13.85 -16.96 6.61
N ASP A 238 13.77 -18.28 6.47
CA ASP A 238 12.55 -18.95 6.02
C ASP A 238 11.41 -18.71 7.03
N ALA A 239 10.47 -17.84 6.66
CA ALA A 239 9.36 -17.44 7.50
C ALA A 239 8.47 -18.65 7.86
N ARG A 240 8.39 -19.69 7.02
CA ARG A 240 7.60 -20.89 7.31
C ARG A 240 8.18 -21.63 8.51
N GLN A 241 9.51 -21.79 8.54
CA GLN A 241 10.20 -22.52 9.60
C GLN A 241 10.09 -21.84 10.96
N VAL A 242 9.94 -20.51 10.97
CA VAL A 242 9.86 -19.72 12.20
C VAL A 242 8.42 -19.44 12.61
N PHE A 243 7.56 -19.02 11.68
CA PHE A 243 6.20 -18.56 11.97
C PHE A 243 5.15 -19.66 11.90
N PHE A 244 5.44 -20.84 11.34
CA PHE A 244 4.49 -21.95 11.29
C PHE A 244 4.90 -23.10 12.21
N ASP A 245 3.92 -23.68 12.91
CA ASP A 245 4.07 -24.92 13.65
C ASP A 245 3.64 -26.12 12.79
N GLU A 246 4.60 -26.81 12.18
CA GLU A 246 4.29 -28.00 11.38
C GLU A 246 3.70 -29.14 12.21
N VAL A 247 4.01 -29.23 13.51
CA VAL A 247 3.51 -30.31 14.37
C VAL A 247 2.05 -30.08 14.73
N LYS A 248 1.70 -28.83 15.03
CA LYS A 248 0.32 -28.44 15.37
C LYS A 248 -0.51 -28.06 14.15
N ASN A 249 0.13 -27.86 12.99
CA ASN A 249 -0.46 -27.36 11.76
C ASN A 249 -1.18 -26.01 11.97
N GLU A 250 -0.53 -25.08 12.65
CA GLU A 250 -1.05 -23.74 12.96
C GLU A 250 0.06 -22.69 12.93
N SER A 251 -0.30 -21.43 12.72
CA SER A 251 0.65 -20.31 12.80
C SER A 251 0.98 -19.95 14.25
N ARG A 252 2.27 -19.71 14.50
CA ARG A 252 2.82 -19.23 15.78
C ARG A 252 2.57 -17.75 16.00
N VAL A 253 2.40 -17.02 14.91
CA VAL A 253 2.10 -15.59 14.89
C VAL A 253 0.64 -15.39 14.54
N ASP A 254 0.09 -14.26 14.95
CA ASP A 254 -1.28 -13.83 14.68
C ASP A 254 -1.34 -12.78 13.55
N LEU A 255 -0.23 -12.09 13.32
CA LEU A 255 -0.05 -11.04 12.32
C LEU A 255 1.45 -10.88 12.01
N VAL A 256 1.78 -10.43 10.81
CA VAL A 256 3.16 -10.09 10.42
C VAL A 256 3.28 -8.60 10.06
N LEU A 257 4.23 -7.91 10.68
CA LEU A 257 4.70 -6.58 10.27
C LEU A 257 5.91 -6.76 9.35
N ALA A 258 5.72 -6.47 8.07
CA ALA A 258 6.70 -6.81 7.05
C ALA A 258 7.53 -5.61 6.62
N TYR A 259 8.86 -5.73 6.67
CA TYR A 259 9.75 -4.79 5.98
C TYR A 259 9.45 -4.79 4.48
N MET A 260 9.36 -3.61 3.88
CA MET A 260 9.03 -3.48 2.44
C MET A 260 9.94 -4.30 1.51
N GLY A 261 11.17 -4.64 1.90
CA GLY A 261 12.08 -5.46 1.07
C GLY A 261 11.87 -6.97 1.18
N THR A 262 11.04 -7.42 2.13
CA THR A 262 10.91 -8.83 2.52
C THR A 262 10.58 -9.76 1.36
N PHE A 263 9.73 -9.30 0.45
CA PHE A 263 9.18 -10.11 -0.63
C PHE A 263 10.04 -10.18 -1.89
N HIS A 264 11.12 -9.40 -1.93
CA HIS A 264 12.12 -9.50 -2.98
C HIS A 264 13.14 -10.61 -2.70
N SER A 265 13.23 -11.04 -1.44
CA SER A 265 14.10 -12.14 -1.03
C SER A 265 13.45 -13.49 -1.33
N LYS A 266 14.02 -14.21 -2.31
CA LYS A 266 13.71 -15.64 -2.54
C LYS A 266 13.94 -16.49 -1.28
N ALA A 267 14.84 -16.04 -0.39
CA ALA A 267 15.22 -16.77 0.81
C ALA A 267 14.13 -16.72 1.90
N THR A 268 13.42 -15.59 2.07
CA THR A 268 12.36 -15.49 3.11
C THR A 268 11.28 -16.53 2.96
N PHE A 269 10.92 -16.83 1.71
CA PHE A 269 9.82 -17.76 1.40
C PHE A 269 10.32 -19.10 0.89
N ASN A 270 11.64 -19.23 0.65
CA ASN A 270 12.26 -20.38 -0.03
C ASN A 270 11.55 -20.75 -1.35
N THR A 271 11.15 -19.73 -2.13
CA THR A 271 10.35 -19.90 -3.36
C THR A 271 10.89 -19.02 -4.50
N SER A 272 10.51 -19.37 -5.72
CA SER A 272 11.02 -18.73 -6.94
C SER A 272 9.97 -17.90 -7.67
N SER A 273 8.68 -18.07 -7.36
CA SER A 273 7.58 -17.36 -8.02
C SER A 273 6.65 -16.64 -7.05
N ILE A 274 5.96 -15.59 -7.55
CA ILE A 274 4.92 -14.87 -6.80
C ILE A 274 3.80 -15.82 -6.35
N SER A 275 3.41 -16.77 -7.22
CA SER A 275 2.33 -17.73 -6.90
C SER A 275 2.67 -18.63 -5.72
N GLU A 276 3.92 -19.12 -5.65
CA GLU A 276 4.40 -19.91 -4.52
C GLU A 276 4.45 -19.08 -3.23
N ARG A 277 4.88 -17.81 -3.30
CA ARG A 277 4.83 -16.90 -2.14
C ARG A 277 3.42 -16.69 -1.64
N LYS A 278 2.46 -16.43 -2.54
CA LYS A 278 1.04 -16.29 -2.19
C LYS A 278 0.49 -17.54 -1.52
N ALA A 279 0.87 -18.73 -2.01
CA ALA A 279 0.48 -19.99 -1.39
C ALA A 279 1.03 -20.13 0.04
N MET A 280 2.30 -19.74 0.26
CA MET A 280 2.91 -19.76 1.60
C MET A 280 2.25 -18.76 2.56
N ILE A 281 2.00 -17.52 2.11
CA ILE A 281 1.27 -16.51 2.91
C ILE A 281 -0.12 -17.05 3.28
N SER A 282 -0.82 -17.65 2.31
CA SER A 282 -2.14 -18.24 2.52
C SER A 282 -2.10 -19.44 3.49
N GLU A 283 -1.01 -20.20 3.52
CA GLU A 283 -0.81 -21.31 4.45
C GLU A 283 -0.55 -20.81 5.88
N LEU A 284 0.20 -19.71 6.04
CA LEU A 284 0.30 -19.03 7.32
C LEU A 284 -1.05 -18.45 7.76
N GLY A 285 -1.89 -17.98 6.83
CA GLY A 285 -3.28 -17.62 7.13
C GLY A 285 -3.44 -16.46 8.13
N VAL A 286 -2.49 -15.52 8.15
CA VAL A 286 -2.51 -14.32 9.01
C VAL A 286 -2.39 -13.04 8.19
N PRO A 287 -2.82 -11.87 8.69
CA PRO A 287 -2.62 -10.60 8.01
C PRO A 287 -1.14 -10.21 7.92
N TRP A 288 -0.74 -9.53 6.84
CA TRP A 288 0.59 -8.98 6.62
C TRP A 288 0.52 -7.48 6.34
N ILE A 289 0.99 -6.66 7.27
CA ILE A 289 1.03 -5.20 7.14
C ILE A 289 2.38 -4.78 6.53
N ASN A 290 2.34 -3.88 5.55
CA ASN A 290 3.53 -3.35 4.90
C ASN A 290 4.11 -2.15 5.67
N CYS A 291 5.26 -2.35 6.32
CA CYS A 291 5.95 -1.32 7.06
C CYS A 291 7.11 -0.72 6.25
N ILE A 292 7.08 0.61 6.10
CA ILE A 292 7.92 1.35 5.18
C ILE A 292 8.84 2.30 5.96
N THR A 293 10.15 2.10 5.81
CA THR A 293 11.18 3.09 6.17
C THR A 293 11.53 3.92 4.93
N THR A 294 11.04 5.15 4.85
CA THR A 294 11.20 6.01 3.66
C THR A 294 12.65 6.47 3.47
N SER A 295 13.02 6.84 2.24
CA SER A 295 14.30 7.47 1.91
C SER A 295 14.39 8.92 2.39
N GLN A 296 13.26 9.54 2.73
CA GLN A 296 13.19 10.89 3.28
C GLN A 296 13.57 10.91 4.76
N THR A 297 14.01 12.07 5.25
CA THR A 297 14.07 12.32 6.70
C THR A 297 12.66 12.31 7.31
N PRO A 298 12.52 12.06 8.63
CA PRO A 298 11.23 12.20 9.31
C PRO A 298 10.55 13.56 9.06
N GLU A 299 11.30 14.65 9.07
CA GLU A 299 10.80 16.01 8.84
C GLU A 299 10.32 16.23 7.39
N GLU A 300 11.08 15.74 6.41
CA GLU A 300 10.68 15.80 4.99
C GLU A 300 9.40 14.99 4.73
N TRP A 301 9.28 13.81 5.33
CA TRP A 301 8.07 13.00 5.21
C TRP A 301 6.87 13.68 5.85
N GLU A 302 7.01 14.23 7.06
CA GLU A 302 5.93 14.93 7.77
C GLU A 302 5.40 16.11 6.93
N ASN A 303 6.31 16.89 6.34
CA ASN A 303 5.97 18.06 5.52
C ASN A 303 5.59 17.72 4.05
N SER A 304 5.71 16.46 3.62
CA SER A 304 5.41 16.03 2.26
C SER A 304 3.90 16.02 1.96
N THR A 305 3.48 16.52 0.80
CA THR A 305 2.09 16.40 0.35
C THR A 305 1.79 15.05 -0.31
N THR A 306 2.80 14.37 -0.86
CA THR A 306 2.63 13.03 -1.46
C THR A 306 2.73 11.93 -0.40
N GLY A 307 3.44 12.18 0.70
CA GLY A 307 3.93 11.16 1.62
C GLY A 307 5.13 10.46 1.02
N ILE A 308 4.99 9.21 0.57
CA ILE A 308 6.09 8.44 -0.05
C ILE A 308 6.47 9.07 -1.41
N PRO A 309 7.77 9.25 -1.73
CA PRO A 309 8.19 9.77 -3.03
C PRO A 309 7.77 8.86 -4.18
N SER A 310 7.35 9.43 -5.30
CA SER A 310 6.91 8.65 -6.48
C SER A 310 7.97 7.70 -7.02
N SER A 311 9.25 8.06 -6.90
CA SER A 311 10.40 7.20 -7.24
C SER A 311 10.49 5.94 -6.37
N TYR A 312 9.87 5.96 -5.18
CA TYR A 312 9.90 4.88 -4.20
C TYR A 312 8.60 4.06 -4.15
N THR A 313 7.46 4.66 -4.54
CA THR A 313 6.13 4.05 -4.45
C THR A 313 6.00 2.70 -5.18
N SER A 314 6.60 2.56 -6.37
CA SER A 314 6.53 1.29 -7.12
C SER A 314 7.10 0.13 -6.31
N TRP A 315 8.26 0.36 -5.68
CA TRP A 315 8.97 -0.65 -4.90
C TRP A 315 8.35 -0.85 -3.51
N ALA A 316 8.15 0.24 -2.78
CA ALA A 316 7.73 0.20 -1.39
C ALA A 316 6.25 -0.12 -1.20
N VAL A 317 5.39 0.11 -2.22
CA VAL A 317 3.94 -0.05 -2.12
C VAL A 317 3.41 -1.02 -3.17
N ALA A 318 3.56 -0.70 -4.46
CA ALA A 318 2.86 -1.42 -5.53
C ALA A 318 3.26 -2.90 -5.62
N LEU A 319 4.55 -3.23 -5.51
CA LEU A 319 5.01 -4.62 -5.51
C LEU A 319 4.47 -5.41 -4.31
N GLN A 320 4.41 -4.76 -3.13
CA GLN A 320 3.88 -5.38 -1.92
C GLN A 320 2.36 -5.65 -2.05
N GLU A 321 1.62 -4.71 -2.64
CA GLU A 321 0.19 -4.90 -2.93
C GLU A 321 -0.07 -6.08 -3.87
N MET A 322 0.78 -6.28 -4.89
CA MET A 322 0.68 -7.42 -5.81
C MET A 322 0.79 -8.77 -5.09
N GLU A 323 1.43 -8.82 -3.94
CA GLU A 323 1.67 -10.02 -3.13
C GLU A 323 0.64 -10.21 -2.02
N GLY A 324 -0.25 -9.23 -1.82
CA GLY A 324 -1.38 -9.31 -0.90
C GLY A 324 -1.15 -8.61 0.43
N LEU A 325 -0.05 -7.85 0.58
CA LEU A 325 0.15 -7.05 1.79
C LEU A 325 -0.89 -5.93 1.85
N ILE A 326 -1.25 -5.62 3.09
CA ILE A 326 -2.22 -4.60 3.43
C ILE A 326 -1.49 -3.42 4.07
N GLU A 327 -2.11 -2.25 4.01
CA GLU A 327 -1.74 -1.07 4.82
C GLU A 327 -0.27 -0.63 4.67
N PRO A 328 0.06 0.21 3.66
CA PRO A 328 1.40 0.79 3.53
C PRO A 328 1.63 1.88 4.59
N ILE A 329 2.16 1.48 5.76
CA ILE A 329 2.38 2.35 6.92
C ILE A 329 3.86 2.76 6.96
N VAL A 330 4.12 4.06 6.94
CA VAL A 330 5.49 4.58 7.15
C VAL A 330 5.82 4.49 8.64
N ILE A 331 6.96 3.88 8.97
CA ILE A 331 7.42 3.65 10.35
C ILE A 331 8.73 4.37 10.69
N GLY A 332 9.52 4.70 9.66
CA GLY A 332 10.88 5.21 9.83
C GLY A 332 11.29 6.11 8.66
N GLY A 333 12.30 6.94 8.90
CA GLY A 333 12.94 7.80 7.90
C GLY A 333 14.44 7.51 7.81
N THR A 334 15.10 8.22 6.90
CA THR A 334 16.55 8.14 6.67
C THR A 334 17.20 9.47 7.01
N VAL A 335 18.28 9.46 7.80
CA VAL A 335 19.08 10.65 8.12
C VAL A 335 20.56 10.36 7.87
N ILE A 336 21.37 11.42 7.73
CA ILE A 336 22.82 11.29 7.66
C ILE A 336 23.37 11.31 9.09
N ASP A 337 24.13 10.28 9.42
CA ASP A 337 24.83 10.19 10.70
C ASP A 337 26.04 11.14 10.72
N GLU A 338 26.19 11.96 11.76
CA GLU A 338 27.25 12.97 11.83
C GLU A 338 28.66 12.38 11.97
N ILE A 339 28.78 11.15 12.47
CA ILE A 339 30.08 10.50 12.72
C ILE A 339 30.56 9.78 11.46
N THR A 340 29.68 8.97 10.87
CA THR A 340 30.01 8.11 9.74
C THR A 340 29.71 8.75 8.38
N ASN A 341 28.99 9.88 8.36
CA ASN A 341 28.41 10.49 7.16
C ASN A 341 27.47 9.54 6.39
N ALA A 342 27.11 8.40 6.97
CA ALA A 342 26.33 7.37 6.30
C ALA A 342 24.82 7.59 6.50
N GLN A 343 24.03 7.14 5.52
CA GLN A 343 22.57 7.07 5.67
C GLN A 343 22.19 6.01 6.71
N ILE A 344 21.52 6.42 7.78
CA ILE A 344 20.99 5.53 8.82
C ILE A 344 19.46 5.61 8.87
N LYS A 345 18.84 4.52 9.34
CA LYS A 345 17.39 4.45 9.51
C LYS A 345 17.01 4.83 10.94
N VAL A 346 16.02 5.71 11.06
CA VAL A 346 15.56 6.23 12.36
C VAL A 346 14.04 6.10 12.47
N PRO A 347 13.52 5.84 13.68
CA PRO A 347 12.07 5.80 13.91
C PRO A 347 11.45 7.18 13.68
N ILE A 348 10.23 7.21 13.16
CA ILE A 348 9.40 8.42 13.16
C ILE A 348 8.53 8.41 14.43
N PRO A 349 8.53 9.48 15.24
CA PRO A 349 7.73 9.56 16.46
C PRO A 349 6.24 9.27 16.22
N GLY A 350 5.60 8.51 17.12
CA GLY A 350 4.17 8.16 17.02
C GLY A 350 3.84 7.00 16.07
N ARG A 351 4.76 6.60 15.18
CA ARG A 351 4.49 5.55 14.19
C ARG A 351 4.58 4.14 14.76
N ALA A 352 5.42 3.92 15.78
CA ALA A 352 5.49 2.63 16.48
C ALA A 352 4.17 2.35 17.21
N GLU A 353 3.63 3.36 17.88
CA GLU A 353 2.35 3.32 18.58
C GLU A 353 1.21 3.07 17.59
N TYR A 354 1.19 3.79 16.46
CA TYR A 354 0.16 3.64 15.43
C TYR A 354 0.14 2.23 14.81
N VAL A 355 1.31 1.70 14.41
CA VAL A 355 1.36 0.34 13.84
C VAL A 355 1.05 -0.73 14.89
N ALA A 356 1.40 -0.51 16.16
CA ALA A 356 1.03 -1.39 17.26
C ALA A 356 -0.49 -1.39 17.52
N ASP A 357 -1.15 -0.22 17.45
CA ASP A 357 -2.60 -0.12 17.54
C ASP A 357 -3.29 -0.91 16.42
N ARG A 358 -2.85 -0.73 15.16
CA ARG A 358 -3.35 -1.49 14.00
C ARG A 358 -3.16 -3.00 14.19
N ALA A 359 -1.95 -3.42 14.56
CA ALA A 359 -1.62 -4.81 14.77
C ALA A 359 -2.52 -5.44 15.86
N LEU A 360 -2.67 -4.77 17.00
CA LEU A 360 -3.52 -5.24 18.09
C LEU A 360 -4.97 -5.37 17.67
N LYS A 361 -5.52 -4.39 16.94
CA LYS A 361 -6.91 -4.43 16.48
C LYS A 361 -7.17 -5.58 15.50
N TRP A 362 -6.22 -5.88 14.62
CA TRP A 362 -6.27 -7.08 13.77
C TRP A 362 -6.22 -8.37 14.58
N THR A 363 -5.31 -8.47 15.56
CA THR A 363 -5.23 -9.68 16.39
C THR A 363 -6.47 -9.86 17.25
N GLU A 364 -7.08 -8.79 17.74
CA GLU A 364 -8.33 -8.83 18.50
C GLU A 364 -9.45 -9.58 17.74
N LEU A 365 -9.55 -9.40 16.41
CA LEU A 365 -10.52 -10.12 15.58
C LEU A 365 -10.33 -11.64 15.59
N LYS A 366 -9.11 -12.13 15.81
CA LYS A 366 -8.81 -13.56 15.93
C LYS A 366 -9.22 -14.11 17.30
N TYR A 367 -9.00 -13.34 18.36
CA TYR A 367 -9.24 -13.79 19.74
C TYR A 367 -10.68 -13.60 20.22
N LEU A 368 -11.45 -12.68 19.63
CA LEU A 368 -12.87 -12.53 19.93
C LEU A 368 -13.70 -13.65 19.31
N ASP A 369 -14.64 -14.18 20.08
CA ASP A 369 -15.73 -14.99 19.54
C ASP A 369 -16.59 -14.14 18.60
N ASN A 370 -17.16 -14.73 17.55
CA ASN A 370 -18.00 -14.00 16.59
C ASN A 370 -19.18 -13.27 17.27
N SER A 371 -19.74 -13.84 18.34
CA SER A 371 -20.83 -13.23 19.11
C SER A 371 -20.41 -11.94 19.83
N GLN A 372 -19.12 -11.74 20.07
CA GLN A 372 -18.57 -10.56 20.76
C GLN A 372 -18.12 -9.46 19.78
N LYS A 373 -17.91 -9.80 18.51
CA LYS A 373 -17.43 -8.85 17.50
C LYS A 373 -18.50 -7.80 17.18
N ARG A 374 -18.10 -6.53 17.25
CA ARG A 374 -18.93 -5.39 16.86
C ARG A 374 -18.55 -4.94 15.46
N ILE A 375 -19.38 -5.22 14.47
CA ILE A 375 -19.06 -4.92 13.06
C ILE A 375 -19.97 -3.82 12.55
N ALA A 376 -19.38 -2.75 12.02
CA ALA A 376 -20.12 -1.70 11.34
C ALA A 376 -20.04 -1.87 9.82
N LEU A 377 -21.18 -2.13 9.19
CA LEU A 377 -21.39 -2.19 7.75
C LEU A 377 -21.73 -0.78 7.25
N ILE A 378 -20.76 -0.13 6.62
CA ILE A 378 -20.88 1.23 6.11
C ILE A 378 -21.26 1.16 4.64
N TYR A 379 -22.45 1.65 4.30
CA TYR A 379 -22.91 1.73 2.91
C TYR A 379 -22.98 3.17 2.43
N TYR A 380 -22.89 3.35 1.12
CA TYR A 380 -23.00 4.66 0.51
C TYR A 380 -24.46 4.97 0.16
N SER A 381 -24.88 6.22 0.42
CA SER A 381 -26.21 6.72 0.09
C SER A 381 -26.11 8.16 -0.36
N TYR A 382 -26.05 8.36 -1.67
CA TYR A 382 -25.91 9.66 -2.31
C TYR A 382 -26.73 9.69 -3.61
N PRO A 383 -27.36 10.84 -3.96
CA PRO A 383 -27.43 12.08 -3.17
C PRO A 383 -28.37 12.01 -1.96
N PRO A 384 -28.14 12.79 -0.89
CA PRO A 384 -28.93 12.73 0.35
C PRO A 384 -30.44 12.91 0.08
N GLY A 385 -31.27 12.05 0.68
CA GLY A 385 -32.72 12.15 0.59
C GLY A 385 -33.37 11.79 -0.77
N LYS A 386 -32.63 11.31 -1.78
CA LYS A 386 -33.18 10.97 -3.11
C LYS A 386 -33.37 9.47 -3.40
N SER A 387 -33.48 8.62 -2.38
CA SER A 387 -33.73 7.17 -2.53
C SER A 387 -32.64 6.36 -3.26
N GLU A 388 -31.46 6.93 -3.51
CA GLU A 388 -30.33 6.22 -4.09
C GLU A 388 -29.50 5.56 -2.97
N ILE A 389 -29.79 4.28 -2.74
CA ILE A 389 -28.95 3.36 -1.96
C ILE A 389 -28.50 2.28 -2.94
N GLY A 390 -27.33 2.49 -3.50
CA GLY A 390 -26.73 1.64 -4.52
C GLY A 390 -25.25 1.94 -4.62
N ALA A 391 -24.51 1.01 -5.20
CA ALA A 391 -23.10 1.12 -5.50
C ALA A 391 -22.86 0.64 -6.93
N SER A 392 -21.66 0.88 -7.48
CA SER A 392 -21.31 0.52 -8.85
C SER A 392 -21.70 -0.93 -9.16
N TYR A 393 -22.79 -1.08 -9.92
CA TYR A 393 -23.43 -2.36 -10.27
C TYR A 393 -23.62 -3.37 -9.12
N MET A 394 -23.90 -2.87 -7.91
CA MET A 394 -24.20 -3.69 -6.74
C MET A 394 -25.58 -3.36 -6.19
N ASP A 395 -26.40 -4.40 -6.01
CA ASP A 395 -27.62 -4.33 -5.20
C ASP A 395 -27.21 -4.32 -3.71
N VAL A 396 -26.99 -3.11 -3.18
CA VAL A 396 -26.56 -2.91 -1.79
C VAL A 396 -27.56 -3.50 -0.80
N PRO A 397 -28.88 -3.23 -0.88
CA PRO A 397 -29.86 -3.85 0.02
C PRO A 397 -29.81 -5.39 0.02
N GLN A 398 -29.83 -6.04 -1.15
CA GLN A 398 -29.80 -7.50 -1.22
C GLN A 398 -28.46 -8.06 -0.73
N THR A 399 -27.34 -7.38 -1.02
CA THR A 399 -26.02 -7.74 -0.51
C THR A 399 -25.97 -7.69 1.01
N LEU A 400 -26.57 -6.67 1.63
CA LEU A 400 -26.66 -6.56 3.08
C LEU A 400 -27.55 -7.66 3.69
N GLU A 401 -28.67 -8.03 3.05
CA GLU A 401 -29.50 -9.16 3.51
C GLU A 401 -28.72 -10.48 3.50
N VAL A 402 -27.99 -10.76 2.42
CA VAL A 402 -27.12 -11.95 2.30
C VAL A 402 -26.05 -11.92 3.38
N LEU A 403 -25.36 -10.79 3.56
CA LEU A 403 -24.30 -10.66 4.54
C LEU A 403 -24.80 -10.85 5.98
N LEU A 404 -25.94 -10.25 6.35
CA LEU A 404 -26.55 -10.41 7.67
C LEU A 404 -26.95 -11.87 7.93
N ASN A 405 -27.51 -12.57 6.94
CA ASN A 405 -27.83 -13.99 7.05
C ASN A 405 -26.58 -14.85 7.27
N GLU A 406 -25.51 -14.60 6.51
CA GLU A 406 -24.25 -15.33 6.65
C GLU A 406 -23.57 -15.03 8.00
N MET A 407 -23.62 -13.78 8.47
CA MET A 407 -23.12 -13.40 9.79
C MET A 407 -23.91 -14.10 10.91
N TYR A 408 -25.24 -14.15 10.82
CA TYR A 408 -26.06 -14.90 11.77
C TYR A 408 -25.68 -16.39 11.80
N ASN A 409 -25.55 -17.02 10.63
CA ASN A 409 -25.15 -18.43 10.51
C ASN A 409 -23.73 -18.69 11.03
N ALA A 410 -22.82 -17.71 10.89
CA ALA A 410 -21.47 -17.75 11.43
C ALA A 410 -21.39 -17.46 12.95
N GLY A 411 -22.52 -17.19 13.61
CA GLY A 411 -22.61 -17.02 15.06
C GLY A 411 -22.30 -15.60 15.55
N TYR A 412 -22.40 -14.59 14.68
CA TYR A 412 -22.40 -13.20 15.13
C TYR A 412 -23.69 -12.86 15.88
N ASP A 413 -23.60 -11.95 16.84
CA ASP A 413 -24.76 -11.50 17.61
C ASP A 413 -25.55 -10.43 16.84
N LEU A 414 -26.67 -10.82 16.24
CA LEU A 414 -27.61 -9.92 15.58
C LEU A 414 -28.81 -9.54 16.47
N GLY A 415 -28.82 -9.98 17.74
CA GLY A 415 -29.92 -9.78 18.68
C GLY A 415 -31.06 -10.79 18.54
N GLU A 416 -31.89 -10.90 19.59
CA GLU A 416 -32.98 -11.90 19.67
C GLU A 416 -34.11 -11.64 18.66
N ASP A 417 -34.30 -10.39 18.24
CA ASP A 417 -35.35 -9.97 17.31
C ASP A 417 -34.95 -10.13 15.84
N PHE A 418 -33.73 -10.60 15.54
CA PHE A 418 -33.29 -10.80 14.16
C PHE A 418 -33.89 -12.09 13.58
N SER A 419 -34.45 -11.98 12.36
CA SER A 419 -34.90 -13.10 11.56
C SER A 419 -34.20 -13.10 10.20
N ILE A 420 -33.76 -14.28 9.76
CA ILE A 420 -33.13 -14.49 8.45
C ILE A 420 -34.03 -13.94 7.34
N TYR A 421 -33.45 -13.13 6.45
CA TYR A 421 -34.11 -12.59 5.28
C TYR A 421 -34.38 -13.68 4.23
N ASN A 422 -35.57 -13.66 3.62
CA ASN A 422 -35.89 -14.55 2.51
C ASN A 422 -35.47 -13.94 1.16
N ILE A 423 -34.27 -14.31 0.71
CA ILE A 423 -33.63 -13.79 -0.51
C ILE A 423 -34.29 -14.34 -1.80
N SER A 424 -35.13 -15.38 -1.72
CA SER A 424 -35.67 -16.08 -2.88
C SER A 424 -36.89 -15.42 -3.55
N ASP A 425 -37.46 -14.37 -2.96
CA ASP A 425 -38.67 -13.70 -3.44
C ASP A 425 -38.42 -12.20 -3.60
N SER A 426 -37.95 -11.78 -4.78
CA SER A 426 -37.64 -10.39 -5.12
C SER A 426 -38.83 -9.43 -4.97
N ASN A 427 -40.06 -9.96 -4.86
CA ASN A 427 -41.28 -9.16 -4.70
C ASN A 427 -41.70 -8.94 -3.25
N ASN A 428 -41.06 -9.62 -2.28
CA ASN A 428 -41.47 -9.57 -0.88
C ASN A 428 -40.72 -8.50 -0.06
N SER A 429 -39.67 -7.89 -0.63
CA SER A 429 -38.78 -6.96 0.10
C SER A 429 -39.31 -5.53 0.24
N ILE A 430 -40.44 -5.12 -0.35
CA ILE A 430 -40.87 -3.70 -0.32
C ILE A 430 -42.10 -3.47 0.58
N SER A 431 -42.80 -4.52 1.00
CA SER A 431 -44.16 -4.38 1.55
C SER A 431 -44.31 -4.45 3.07
N SER A 432 -43.25 -4.77 3.82
CA SER A 432 -43.25 -4.80 5.29
C SER A 432 -42.31 -3.75 5.90
N ASN A 433 -42.69 -3.21 7.06
CA ASN A 433 -41.82 -2.30 7.84
C ASN A 433 -40.54 -3.00 8.37
N GLU A 434 -40.44 -4.32 8.23
CA GLU A 434 -39.27 -5.13 8.62
C GLU A 434 -38.24 -5.27 7.49
N SER A 435 -38.60 -4.89 6.26
CA SER A 435 -37.69 -4.85 5.12
C SER A 435 -36.45 -4.00 5.41
N ILE A 436 -35.29 -4.48 4.97
CA ILE A 436 -34.06 -3.71 5.03
C ILE A 436 -34.19 -2.40 4.23
N VAL A 437 -34.84 -2.43 3.05
CA VAL A 437 -35.02 -1.26 2.18
C VAL A 437 -35.81 -0.18 2.90
N VAL A 438 -36.90 -0.58 3.58
CA VAL A 438 -37.71 0.37 4.36
C VAL A 438 -36.88 0.99 5.48
N LYS A 439 -36.11 0.20 6.23
CA LYS A 439 -35.23 0.73 7.28
C LYS A 439 -34.16 1.66 6.73
N LEU A 440 -33.51 1.31 5.61
CA LEU A 440 -32.50 2.15 4.98
C LEU A 440 -33.09 3.49 4.53
N ILE A 441 -34.29 3.50 3.95
CA ILE A 441 -34.94 4.74 3.46
C ILE A 441 -35.53 5.59 4.60
N THR A 442 -36.02 4.99 5.68
CA THR A 442 -36.76 5.71 6.74
C THR A 442 -35.88 6.09 7.94
N GLN A 443 -34.85 5.30 8.22
CA GLN A 443 -33.98 5.44 9.40
C GLN A 443 -32.51 5.57 8.99
N GLY A 444 -32.02 4.71 8.09
CA GLY A 444 -30.63 4.62 7.69
C GLY A 444 -30.22 5.58 6.56
N ARG A 445 -30.63 6.85 6.61
CA ARG A 445 -30.28 7.82 5.55
C ARG A 445 -29.73 9.13 6.11
N ASN A 446 -28.80 9.72 5.38
CA ASN A 446 -28.41 11.11 5.60
C ASN A 446 -29.43 12.06 4.97
N ILE A 447 -29.75 13.14 5.67
CA ILE A 447 -30.75 14.13 5.28
C ILE A 447 -30.04 15.46 5.04
N GLY A 448 -30.40 16.13 3.94
CA GLY A 448 -29.84 17.44 3.60
C GLY A 448 -30.39 18.56 4.49
N THR A 449 -29.65 19.66 4.60
CA THR A 449 -30.00 20.82 5.43
C THR A 449 -31.28 21.53 4.96
N TRP A 450 -31.73 21.29 3.74
CA TRP A 450 -33.03 21.77 3.24
C TRP A 450 -34.24 21.11 3.91
N ALA A 451 -34.05 19.98 4.61
CA ALA A 451 -35.12 19.18 5.20
C ALA A 451 -34.94 19.02 6.72
N GLN A 452 -34.74 20.13 7.43
CA GLN A 452 -34.55 20.13 8.89
C GLN A 452 -35.69 19.42 9.65
N GLU A 453 -36.95 19.57 9.22
CA GLU A 453 -38.08 18.86 9.84
C GLU A 453 -37.92 17.33 9.78
N ASP A 454 -37.30 16.80 8.72
CA ASP A 454 -37.02 15.37 8.62
C ASP A 454 -35.86 14.94 9.51
N VAL A 455 -34.84 15.81 9.72
CA VAL A 455 -33.75 15.58 10.69
C VAL A 455 -34.32 15.52 12.11
N ASP A 456 -35.15 16.50 12.47
CA ASP A 456 -35.78 16.58 13.80
C ASP A 456 -36.68 15.35 14.04
N ARG A 457 -37.47 14.97 13.03
CA ARG A 457 -38.29 13.76 13.09
C ARG A 457 -37.45 12.50 13.26
N LEU A 458 -36.34 12.38 12.54
CA LEU A 458 -35.43 11.24 12.64
C LEU A 458 -34.80 11.15 14.05
N ALA A 459 -34.38 12.29 14.60
CA ALA A 459 -33.82 12.37 15.96
C ALA A 459 -34.83 11.95 17.04
N GLU A 460 -36.12 12.23 16.83
CA GLU A 460 -37.20 11.89 17.76
C GLU A 460 -37.65 10.41 17.71
N LEU A 461 -37.20 9.62 16.72
CA LEU A 461 -37.58 8.21 16.59
C LEU A 461 -36.92 7.27 17.61
N ASP A 462 -35.96 7.75 18.41
CA ASP A 462 -35.12 6.94 19.34
C ASP A 462 -34.46 5.72 18.65
N ALA A 463 -34.26 5.83 17.34
CA ALA A 463 -33.75 4.78 16.46
C ALA A 463 -32.41 5.17 15.81
N VAL A 464 -31.86 6.32 16.19
CA VAL A 464 -30.60 6.86 15.70
C VAL A 464 -29.71 7.25 16.88
N GLU A 465 -28.43 7.44 16.62
CA GLU A 465 -27.51 7.91 17.64
C GLU A 465 -27.52 9.45 17.69
N LEU A 466 -27.59 10.00 18.90
CA LEU A 466 -27.58 11.44 19.14
C LEU A 466 -26.34 11.81 19.94
N ILE A 467 -25.29 12.24 19.26
CA ILE A 467 -24.03 12.63 19.90
C ILE A 467 -24.20 14.05 20.45
N PRO A 468 -24.14 14.26 21.78
CA PRO A 468 -24.26 15.60 22.34
C PRO A 468 -23.12 16.48 21.86
N GLU A 469 -23.42 17.72 21.50
CA GLU A 469 -22.41 18.71 21.06
C GLU A 469 -21.21 18.77 22.00
N SER A 470 -21.46 18.83 23.31
CA SER A 470 -20.40 18.88 24.34
C SER A 470 -19.44 17.67 24.30
N LYS A 471 -19.92 16.51 23.86
CA LYS A 471 -19.12 15.29 23.76
C LYS A 471 -18.31 15.29 22.47
N TYR A 472 -18.94 15.69 21.36
CA TYR A 472 -18.24 15.88 20.10
C TYR A 472 -17.12 16.93 20.23
N LEU A 473 -17.37 18.05 20.91
CA LEU A 473 -16.35 19.08 21.18
C LEU A 473 -15.12 18.52 21.93
N GLN A 474 -15.31 17.59 22.87
CA GLN A 474 -14.19 16.94 23.55
C GLN A 474 -13.34 16.15 22.54
N TRP A 475 -13.95 15.34 21.69
CA TRP A 475 -13.21 14.57 20.70
C TRP A 475 -12.59 15.44 19.61
N PHE A 476 -13.30 16.47 19.15
CA PHE A 476 -12.82 17.40 18.14
C PHE A 476 -11.58 18.16 18.62
N SER A 477 -11.53 18.51 19.92
CA SER A 477 -10.37 19.18 20.53
C SER A 477 -9.10 18.31 20.64
N GLU A 478 -9.22 16.99 20.45
CA GLU A 478 -8.06 16.07 20.43
C GLU A 478 -7.39 16.01 19.05
N LEU A 479 -8.02 16.54 18.00
CA LEU A 479 -7.45 16.59 16.64
C LEU A 479 -6.33 17.63 16.54
N PRO A 480 -5.44 17.56 15.54
CA PRO A 480 -4.48 18.64 15.26
C PRO A 480 -5.16 20.00 15.09
N GLU A 481 -4.56 21.06 15.65
CA GLU A 481 -5.16 22.40 15.72
C GLU A 481 -5.40 23.02 14.33
N ASP A 482 -4.48 22.80 13.40
CA ASP A 482 -4.60 23.23 12.00
C ASP A 482 -5.81 22.57 11.31
N MET A 483 -6.01 21.27 11.55
CA MET A 483 -7.15 20.53 11.00
C MET A 483 -8.48 20.93 11.63
N GLN A 484 -8.49 21.27 12.92
CA GLN A 484 -9.66 21.86 13.57
C GLN A 484 -10.02 23.20 12.91
N GLN A 485 -9.02 24.06 12.69
CA GLN A 485 -9.21 25.37 12.07
C GLN A 485 -9.74 25.25 10.64
N ASP A 486 -9.20 24.34 9.83
CA ASP A 486 -9.68 24.08 8.46
C ASP A 486 -11.16 23.70 8.44
N VAL A 487 -11.61 22.87 9.38
CA VAL A 487 -13.02 22.48 9.51
C VAL A 487 -13.86 23.68 9.93
N VAL A 488 -13.43 24.45 10.93
CA VAL A 488 -14.17 25.62 11.42
C VAL A 488 -14.30 26.71 10.36
N ASP A 489 -13.23 26.96 9.60
CA ASP A 489 -13.20 27.97 8.54
C ASP A 489 -14.20 27.65 7.41
N LEU A 490 -14.39 26.37 7.10
CA LEU A 490 -15.30 25.94 6.03
C LEU A 490 -16.73 25.65 6.52
N TRP A 491 -16.87 24.97 7.66
CA TRP A 491 -18.13 24.41 8.17
C TRP A 491 -18.71 25.17 9.36
N GLY A 492 -18.01 26.18 9.87
CA GLY A 492 -18.39 26.96 11.04
C GLY A 492 -18.02 26.28 12.36
N GLU A 493 -18.42 26.89 13.47
CA GLU A 493 -18.19 26.31 14.79
C GLU A 493 -18.94 24.99 14.96
N ALA A 494 -18.29 24.02 15.61
CA ALA A 494 -18.93 22.77 15.99
C ALA A 494 -20.25 23.02 16.76
N PRO A 495 -21.31 22.23 16.50
CA PRO A 495 -21.37 21.04 15.66
C PRO A 495 -21.70 21.33 14.18
N GLY A 496 -21.60 22.57 13.71
CA GLY A 496 -22.03 22.98 12.38
C GLY A 496 -23.55 23.01 12.22
N ASP A 497 -24.02 22.77 11.00
CA ASP A 497 -25.43 22.75 10.61
C ASP A 497 -25.88 21.43 9.93
N GLN A 498 -24.95 20.59 9.50
CA GLN A 498 -25.26 19.32 8.84
C GLN A 498 -25.73 18.29 9.87
N MET A 499 -26.98 17.79 9.69
CA MET A 499 -27.56 16.75 10.56
C MET A 499 -27.53 17.12 12.05
N VAL A 500 -27.83 18.37 12.38
CA VAL A 500 -27.90 18.87 13.75
C VAL A 500 -29.35 18.94 14.22
N TYR A 501 -29.65 18.32 15.36
CA TYR A 501 -30.94 18.42 16.05
C TYR A 501 -30.81 19.34 17.27
N THR A 502 -31.76 20.26 17.44
CA THR A 502 -31.87 21.10 18.65
C THR A 502 -33.09 20.66 19.45
N ALA A 503 -32.86 20.06 20.61
CA ALA A 503 -33.93 19.61 21.49
C ALA A 503 -34.70 20.81 22.10
N PRO A 504 -35.93 20.60 22.60
CA PRO A 504 -36.75 21.67 23.22
C PRO A 504 -36.10 22.41 24.40
N ASP A 505 -35.08 21.81 25.02
CA ASP A 505 -34.28 22.42 26.10
C ASP A 505 -33.03 23.16 25.61
N ASN A 506 -32.94 23.43 24.31
CA ASN A 506 -31.82 24.07 23.60
C ASN A 506 -30.50 23.28 23.60
N ARG A 507 -30.49 21.99 23.96
CA ARG A 507 -29.30 21.14 23.74
C ARG A 507 -29.22 20.73 22.28
N ARG A 508 -28.02 20.81 21.70
CA ARG A 508 -27.74 20.40 20.32
C ARG A 508 -27.08 19.03 20.26
N TYR A 509 -27.42 18.26 19.22
CA TYR A 509 -26.91 16.93 18.97
C TYR A 509 -26.55 16.78 17.49
N LEU A 510 -25.47 16.06 17.22
CA LEU A 510 -25.21 15.50 15.89
C LEU A 510 -26.00 14.21 15.76
N VAL A 511 -26.84 14.13 14.73
CA VAL A 511 -27.68 12.97 14.42
C VAL A 511 -26.89 12.02 13.54
N ILE A 512 -26.67 10.80 14.01
CA ILE A 512 -25.99 9.73 13.29
C ILE A 512 -27.02 8.63 12.95
N PRO A 513 -27.52 8.59 11.71
CA PRO A 513 -28.41 7.54 11.23
C PRO A 513 -27.73 6.18 11.34
N ASN A 514 -28.45 5.18 11.84
CA ASN A 514 -27.97 3.81 11.88
C ASN A 514 -29.14 2.83 12.03
N ILE A 515 -28.87 1.56 11.73
CA ILE A 515 -29.77 0.42 11.96
C ILE A 515 -28.95 -0.62 12.73
N ARG A 516 -29.43 -1.03 13.90
CA ARG A 516 -28.69 -1.91 14.80
C ARG A 516 -29.36 -3.29 14.92
N TYR A 517 -28.57 -4.34 14.74
CA TYR A 517 -28.89 -5.74 15.00
C TYR A 517 -27.88 -6.28 16.00
N GLY A 518 -28.21 -6.29 17.30
CA GLY A 518 -27.29 -6.74 18.35
C GLY A 518 -25.94 -5.99 18.30
N ASN A 519 -24.88 -6.73 17.96
CA ASN A 519 -23.52 -6.23 17.76
C ASN A 519 -23.19 -5.89 16.31
N ILE A 520 -24.11 -6.03 15.36
CA ILE A 520 -23.95 -5.60 13.97
C ILE A 520 -24.67 -4.28 13.75
N LEU A 521 -23.97 -3.32 13.13
CA LEU A 521 -24.48 -2.00 12.83
C LEU A 521 -24.48 -1.80 11.31
N LEU A 522 -25.56 -1.26 10.76
CA LEU A 522 -25.56 -0.69 9.41
C LEU A 522 -25.66 0.82 9.54
N ALA A 523 -24.82 1.56 8.83
CA ALA A 523 -24.89 3.01 8.82
C ALA A 523 -24.54 3.59 7.44
N PRO A 524 -25.27 4.62 6.98
CA PRO A 524 -24.89 5.34 5.78
C PRO A 524 -23.66 6.19 6.08
N GLN A 525 -22.63 6.10 5.24
CA GLN A 525 -21.48 7.01 5.34
C GLN A 525 -21.99 8.46 5.23
N PRO A 526 -21.66 9.36 6.17
CA PRO A 526 -21.95 10.78 6.02
C PRO A 526 -21.38 11.33 4.72
N TYR A 527 -22.04 12.30 4.10
CA TYR A 527 -21.53 12.90 2.88
C TYR A 527 -20.36 13.84 3.19
N LYS A 528 -19.36 13.85 2.31
CA LYS A 528 -18.13 14.65 2.48
C LYS A 528 -18.34 16.16 2.30
N GLY A 529 -19.28 16.59 1.45
CA GLY A 529 -19.35 17.97 0.93
C GLY A 529 -20.74 18.54 0.71
N TYR A 530 -20.83 19.71 0.07
CA TYR A 530 -22.12 20.35 -0.21
C TYR A 530 -23.00 19.49 -1.12
N GLN A 531 -24.27 19.38 -0.75
CA GLN A 531 -25.21 18.35 -1.19
C GLN A 531 -25.60 18.37 -2.69
N ASN A 532 -25.12 19.34 -3.49
CA ASN A 532 -25.55 19.57 -4.88
C ASN A 532 -24.42 19.49 -5.93
N ASN A 533 -23.23 18.96 -5.62
CA ASN A 533 -22.15 18.88 -6.60
C ASN A 533 -21.26 17.63 -6.44
N GLU A 534 -21.58 16.57 -7.19
CA GLU A 534 -20.77 15.33 -7.28
C GLU A 534 -19.31 15.60 -7.62
N GLN A 535 -19.03 16.53 -8.54
CA GLN A 535 -17.64 16.87 -8.88
C GLN A 535 -16.88 17.47 -7.69
N THR A 536 -17.56 18.20 -6.81
CA THR A 536 -16.92 18.75 -5.59
C THR A 536 -16.67 17.68 -4.53
N LEU A 537 -17.50 16.63 -4.47
CA LEU A 537 -17.32 15.52 -3.53
C LEU A 537 -16.09 14.67 -3.87
N TYR A 538 -15.91 14.31 -5.14
CA TYR A 538 -14.85 13.41 -5.58
C TYR A 538 -13.56 14.11 -6.06
N HIS A 539 -13.64 15.33 -6.62
CA HIS A 539 -12.47 16.01 -7.20
C HIS A 539 -11.90 17.16 -6.35
N ASN A 540 -12.58 17.59 -5.28
CA ASN A 540 -11.99 18.55 -4.34
C ASN A 540 -11.19 17.81 -3.26
N THR A 541 -9.88 17.71 -3.47
CA THR A 541 -8.92 17.05 -2.56
C THR A 541 -8.53 17.91 -1.37
N SER A 542 -8.96 19.18 -1.29
CA SER A 542 -8.60 20.11 -0.21
C SER A 542 -9.75 20.38 0.77
N MET A 543 -10.97 19.89 0.48
CA MET A 543 -12.13 20.13 1.34
C MET A 543 -12.12 19.21 2.58
N PRO A 544 -11.99 19.75 3.81
CA PRO A 544 -12.04 18.95 5.02
C PRO A 544 -13.44 18.35 5.24
N PRO A 545 -13.55 17.21 5.95
CA PRO A 545 -14.84 16.62 6.32
C PRO A 545 -15.64 17.58 7.22
N ASN A 546 -16.96 17.54 7.12
CA ASN A 546 -17.84 18.28 8.04
C ASN A 546 -17.90 17.63 9.43
N HIS A 547 -18.48 18.34 10.39
CA HIS A 547 -18.56 17.88 11.79
C HIS A 547 -19.30 16.54 11.96
N GLN A 548 -20.38 16.29 11.21
CA GLN A 548 -21.10 15.02 11.29
C GLN A 548 -20.22 13.85 10.83
N TYR A 549 -19.47 14.04 9.74
CA TYR A 549 -18.55 13.04 9.19
C TYR A 549 -17.46 12.67 10.22
N ILE A 550 -16.86 13.69 10.85
CA ILE A 550 -15.86 13.48 11.90
C ILE A 550 -16.47 12.74 13.09
N ALA A 551 -17.63 13.22 13.58
CA ALA A 551 -18.31 12.62 14.71
C ALA A 551 -18.70 11.16 14.48
N PHE A 552 -19.11 10.81 13.26
CA PHE A 552 -19.46 9.45 12.87
C PHE A 552 -18.31 8.46 13.09
N TYR A 553 -17.13 8.74 12.52
CA TYR A 553 -15.97 7.85 12.65
C TYR A 553 -15.41 7.82 14.08
N LEU A 554 -15.43 8.95 14.79
CA LEU A 554 -15.02 9.00 16.19
C LEU A 554 -15.99 8.23 17.09
N TRP A 555 -17.30 8.30 16.84
CA TRP A 555 -18.30 7.52 17.57
C TRP A 555 -18.16 6.01 17.34
N LEU A 556 -17.93 5.59 16.08
CA LEU A 556 -17.70 4.19 15.74
C LEU A 556 -16.57 3.58 16.57
N LYS A 557 -15.47 4.33 16.77
CA LYS A 557 -14.35 3.91 17.60
C LYS A 557 -14.61 4.06 19.10
N LYS A 558 -14.98 5.26 19.56
CA LYS A 558 -14.96 5.63 20.98
C LYS A 558 -16.16 5.14 21.78
N GLU A 559 -17.32 4.97 21.16
CA GLU A 559 -18.56 4.60 21.86
C GLU A 559 -19.16 3.29 21.40
N TYR A 560 -19.37 3.14 20.09
CA TYR A 560 -19.83 1.88 19.54
C TYR A 560 -18.79 0.77 19.74
N ASN A 561 -17.51 1.16 19.82
CA ASN A 561 -16.37 0.28 20.05
C ASN A 561 -16.29 -0.82 18.97
N ALA A 562 -16.29 -0.40 17.71
CA ALA A 562 -16.19 -1.30 16.58
C ALA A 562 -14.94 -2.20 16.68
N SER A 563 -15.12 -3.48 16.36
CA SER A 563 -14.03 -4.41 16.11
C SER A 563 -13.47 -4.24 14.70
N ALA A 564 -14.32 -3.93 13.71
CA ALA A 564 -13.92 -3.61 12.34
C ALA A 564 -14.99 -2.76 11.64
N LEU A 565 -14.59 -2.05 10.59
CA LEU A 565 -15.47 -1.32 9.67
C LEU A 565 -15.48 -2.06 8.33
N VAL A 566 -16.65 -2.36 7.79
CA VAL A 566 -16.77 -2.96 6.47
C VAL A 566 -17.47 -1.98 5.55
N HIS A 567 -16.74 -1.43 4.58
CA HIS A 567 -17.38 -0.62 3.55
C HIS A 567 -18.01 -1.55 2.50
N VAL A 568 -19.27 -1.27 2.14
CA VAL A 568 -20.09 -2.10 1.26
C VAL A 568 -20.38 -1.34 -0.02
N GLY A 569 -19.65 -1.69 -1.07
CA GLY A 569 -19.84 -1.17 -2.42
C GLY A 569 -19.04 0.11 -2.72
N THR A 570 -18.73 0.25 -4.00
CA THR A 570 -18.06 1.41 -4.56
C THR A 570 -19.07 2.55 -4.78
N HIS A 571 -18.88 3.78 -4.28
CA HIS A 571 -17.65 4.40 -3.74
C HIS A 571 -17.82 4.87 -2.29
N GLY A 572 -16.74 4.76 -1.53
CA GLY A 572 -16.57 5.42 -0.25
C GLY A 572 -15.97 6.80 -0.49
N THR A 573 -16.06 7.67 0.51
CA THR A 573 -15.49 9.02 0.44
C THR A 573 -14.34 9.26 1.40
N LEU A 574 -14.06 8.29 2.28
CA LEU A 574 -13.03 8.36 3.32
C LEU A 574 -11.64 8.46 2.70
N GLU A 575 -11.36 7.58 1.74
CA GLU A 575 -10.12 7.50 0.97
C GLU A 575 -9.88 8.70 0.05
N TRP A 576 -10.85 9.62 -0.06
CA TRP A 576 -10.78 10.84 -0.86
C TRP A 576 -10.71 12.11 -0.02
N LEU A 577 -10.67 12.00 1.31
CA LEU A 577 -10.47 13.16 2.19
C LEU A 577 -9.06 13.77 2.04
N PRO A 578 -8.84 15.03 2.42
CA PRO A 578 -7.53 15.68 2.30
C PRO A 578 -6.45 14.98 3.12
N GLY A 579 -5.22 15.01 2.62
CA GLY A 579 -4.05 14.37 3.24
C GLY A 579 -3.09 13.82 2.18
N LYS A 580 -2.08 13.08 2.63
CA LYS A 580 -1.05 12.52 1.74
C LYS A 580 -1.65 11.54 0.73
N GLU A 581 -0.99 11.36 -0.42
CA GLU A 581 -1.40 10.40 -1.45
C GLU A 581 -1.23 8.95 -0.98
N VAL A 582 -0.09 8.64 -0.34
CA VAL A 582 0.21 7.33 0.25
C VAL A 582 1.26 7.47 1.37
N GLY A 583 1.24 6.56 2.34
CA GLY A 583 2.09 6.68 3.53
C GLY A 583 1.63 7.85 4.39
N LEU A 584 0.38 7.75 4.84
CA LEU A 584 -0.34 8.75 5.61
C LEU A 584 0.32 9.04 6.97
N CYS A 585 -0.05 10.18 7.55
CA CYS A 585 0.35 10.60 8.88
C CYS A 585 -0.87 11.12 9.66
N ASN A 586 -0.63 11.56 10.90
CA ASN A 586 -1.64 12.14 11.78
C ASN A 586 -2.20 13.50 11.32
N HIS A 587 -1.76 14.04 10.17
CA HIS A 587 -2.35 15.19 9.47
C HIS A 587 -3.10 14.78 8.18
N SER A 588 -3.33 13.48 7.97
CA SER A 588 -4.17 12.94 6.90
C SER A 588 -5.53 12.55 7.45
N TRP A 589 -6.61 13.21 7.00
CA TRP A 589 -7.97 12.89 7.43
C TRP A 589 -8.34 11.41 7.33
N PRO A 590 -7.97 10.68 6.25
CA PRO A 590 -8.27 9.26 6.18
C PRO A 590 -7.67 8.44 7.34
N GLU A 591 -6.43 8.74 7.76
CA GLU A 591 -5.75 8.05 8.88
C GLU A 591 -6.41 8.40 10.22
N ILE A 592 -6.71 9.69 10.44
CA ILE A 592 -7.36 10.18 11.67
C ILE A 592 -8.73 9.55 11.90
N LEU A 593 -9.50 9.33 10.82
CA LEU A 593 -10.86 8.84 10.93
C LEU A 593 -10.93 7.30 10.93
N ILE A 594 -10.11 6.63 10.12
CA ILE A 594 -10.03 5.16 10.17
C ILE A 594 -9.39 4.65 11.45
N GLN A 595 -8.45 5.42 12.02
CA GLN A 595 -7.76 5.11 13.27
C GLN A 595 -7.11 3.72 13.17
N ASP A 596 -7.29 2.89 14.18
CA ASP A 596 -6.73 1.55 14.25
C ASP A 596 -7.65 0.46 13.66
N LEU A 597 -8.83 0.83 13.13
CA LEU A 597 -9.87 -0.13 12.76
C LEU A 597 -9.54 -0.88 11.44
N PRO A 598 -9.53 -2.23 11.45
CA PRO A 598 -9.50 -3.03 10.23
C PRO A 598 -10.65 -2.65 9.29
N ASN A 599 -10.33 -2.54 8.01
CA ASN A 599 -11.26 -2.03 6.99
C ASN A 599 -11.43 -2.99 5.79
N PRO A 600 -12.11 -4.14 5.92
CA PRO A 600 -12.53 -4.91 4.75
C PRO A 600 -13.45 -4.07 3.85
N TYR A 601 -13.24 -4.12 2.54
CA TYR A 601 -14.00 -3.30 1.61
C TYR A 601 -14.41 -4.13 0.39
N ILE A 602 -15.73 -4.38 0.27
CA ILE A 602 -16.33 -4.99 -0.92
C ILE A 602 -16.34 -3.98 -2.08
N TYR A 603 -15.62 -4.29 -3.16
CA TYR A 603 -15.35 -3.36 -4.27
C TYR A 603 -15.58 -4.03 -5.63
N ILE A 604 -15.90 -3.26 -6.68
CA ILE A 604 -16.10 -3.83 -8.02
C ILE A 604 -14.77 -4.12 -8.72
N VAL A 605 -14.65 -5.31 -9.34
CA VAL A 605 -13.39 -5.80 -9.95
C VAL A 605 -12.87 -4.93 -11.11
N ASP A 606 -13.75 -4.20 -11.80
CA ASP A 606 -13.37 -3.38 -12.96
C ASP A 606 -12.90 -1.96 -12.59
N ASN A 607 -12.97 -1.58 -11.30
CA ASN A 607 -12.53 -0.27 -10.81
C ASN A 607 -11.24 -0.34 -9.98
N VAL A 608 -10.17 -0.86 -10.60
CA VAL A 608 -8.86 -1.09 -9.98
C VAL A 608 -8.20 0.19 -9.46
N GLY A 609 -8.32 1.30 -10.21
CA GLY A 609 -7.66 2.55 -9.87
C GLY A 609 -8.13 3.11 -8.53
N GLU A 610 -9.45 3.11 -8.31
CA GLU A 610 -10.02 3.62 -7.07
C GLU A 610 -9.96 2.61 -5.92
N GLY A 611 -10.08 1.31 -6.21
CA GLY A 611 -9.82 0.27 -5.21
C GLY A 611 -8.39 0.38 -4.64
N THR A 612 -7.41 0.73 -5.48
CA THR A 612 -6.03 1.01 -5.04
C THR A 612 -5.96 2.23 -4.13
N GLN A 613 -6.73 3.29 -4.41
CA GLN A 613 -6.82 4.46 -3.52
C GLN A 613 -7.33 4.07 -2.13
N ALA A 614 -8.38 3.25 -2.06
CA ALA A 614 -8.91 2.74 -0.81
C ALA A 614 -7.89 1.88 -0.03
N LYS A 615 -7.12 1.02 -0.72
CA LYS A 615 -6.02 0.27 -0.08
C LYS A 615 -4.98 1.18 0.58
N ARG A 616 -4.61 2.26 -0.11
CA ARG A 616 -3.51 3.15 0.29
C ARG A 616 -3.90 4.21 1.30
N ARG A 617 -5.15 4.69 1.25
CA ARG A 617 -5.60 5.85 2.05
C ARG A 617 -6.63 5.51 3.12
N SER A 618 -7.46 4.49 2.95
CA SER A 618 -8.37 4.03 4.02
C SER A 618 -7.94 2.69 4.61
N TYR A 619 -6.70 2.26 4.31
CA TYR A 619 -6.11 1.00 4.79
C TYR A 619 -7.02 -0.21 4.52
N SER A 620 -7.66 -0.20 3.36
CA SER A 620 -8.68 -1.18 3.01
C SER A 620 -8.10 -2.53 2.61
N VAL A 621 -8.76 -3.60 3.03
CA VAL A 621 -8.59 -4.95 2.48
C VAL A 621 -9.68 -5.17 1.45
N ILE A 622 -9.32 -5.00 0.18
CA ILE A 622 -10.27 -5.10 -0.93
C ILE A 622 -10.71 -6.56 -1.13
N ILE A 623 -12.02 -6.76 -1.20
CA ILE A 623 -12.69 -8.01 -1.53
C ILE A 623 -13.51 -7.75 -2.79
N ASP A 624 -12.97 -8.11 -3.94
CA ASP A 624 -13.60 -7.81 -5.22
C ASP A 624 -14.88 -8.64 -5.45
N HIS A 625 -15.90 -8.01 -6.03
CA HIS A 625 -17.07 -8.68 -6.59
C HIS A 625 -17.11 -8.55 -8.13
N MET A 626 -17.82 -9.47 -8.77
CA MET A 626 -17.99 -9.47 -10.21
C MET A 626 -18.86 -8.30 -10.68
N THR A 627 -18.59 -7.84 -11.91
CA THR A 627 -19.55 -7.05 -12.69
C THR A 627 -20.80 -7.88 -13.01
N PRO A 628 -21.95 -7.23 -13.26
CA PRO A 628 -23.16 -7.93 -13.69
C PRO A 628 -22.93 -8.62 -15.04
N PRO A 629 -23.74 -9.64 -15.39
CA PRO A 629 -23.67 -10.24 -16.71
C PRO A 629 -23.95 -9.19 -17.79
N PHE A 630 -23.24 -9.27 -18.92
CA PHE A 630 -23.46 -8.39 -20.06
C PHE A 630 -24.37 -9.08 -21.08
N VAL A 631 -25.32 -8.32 -21.65
CA VAL A 631 -26.17 -8.77 -22.75
C VAL A 631 -26.13 -7.76 -23.90
N PRO A 632 -26.35 -8.21 -25.16
CA PRO A 632 -26.57 -7.28 -26.25
C PRO A 632 -27.78 -6.39 -25.94
N SER A 633 -27.65 -5.08 -26.16
CA SER A 633 -28.72 -4.12 -25.87
C SER A 633 -29.99 -4.39 -26.70
N GLY A 634 -29.82 -5.00 -27.87
CA GLY A 634 -30.89 -5.27 -28.82
C GLY A 634 -31.48 -3.99 -29.39
N LEU A 635 -32.60 -4.11 -30.11
CA LEU A 635 -33.37 -2.97 -30.57
C LEU A 635 -34.76 -3.02 -29.94
N TYR A 636 -35.29 -1.87 -29.56
CA TYR A 636 -36.63 -1.73 -28.99
C TYR A 636 -37.38 -0.57 -29.62
N GLY A 637 -38.71 -0.58 -29.48
CA GLY A 637 -39.59 0.48 -29.95
C GLY A 637 -39.33 0.87 -31.41
N ASN A 638 -39.10 2.17 -31.63
CA ASN A 638 -38.88 2.72 -32.96
C ASN A 638 -37.61 2.22 -33.64
N TYR A 639 -36.54 1.90 -32.89
CA TYR A 639 -35.31 1.36 -33.48
C TYR A 639 -35.54 -0.02 -34.11
N SER A 640 -36.30 -0.89 -33.44
CA SER A 640 -36.70 -2.19 -34.01
C SER A 640 -37.62 -2.02 -35.22
N ASN A 641 -38.53 -1.04 -35.19
CA ASN A 641 -39.41 -0.76 -36.31
C ASN A 641 -38.65 -0.21 -37.52
N LEU A 642 -37.64 0.63 -37.30
CA LEU A 642 -36.77 1.16 -38.35
C LEU A 642 -35.98 0.04 -39.02
N HIS A 643 -35.32 -0.81 -38.22
CA HIS A 643 -34.59 -1.97 -38.72
C HIS A 643 -35.51 -2.88 -39.55
N GLN A 644 -36.70 -3.19 -39.04
CA GLN A 644 -37.69 -3.96 -39.80
C GLN A 644 -38.13 -3.26 -41.10
N SER A 645 -38.34 -1.95 -41.07
CA SER A 645 -38.75 -1.15 -42.24
C SER A 645 -37.67 -1.18 -43.34
N ILE A 646 -36.38 -1.10 -42.97
CA ILE A 646 -35.24 -1.23 -43.89
C ILE A 646 -35.25 -2.62 -44.58
N HIS A 647 -35.47 -3.70 -43.83
CA HIS A 647 -35.53 -5.05 -44.40
C HIS A 647 -36.79 -5.29 -45.27
N LEU A 648 -37.92 -4.68 -44.91
CA LEU A 648 -39.14 -4.72 -45.71
C LEU A 648 -39.02 -3.91 -47.01
N TYR A 649 -38.28 -2.80 -46.99
CA TYR A 649 -37.89 -2.06 -48.20
C TYR A 649 -37.11 -2.97 -49.16
N LEU A 650 -36.06 -3.64 -48.67
CA LEU A 650 -35.24 -4.58 -49.45
C LEU A 650 -36.08 -5.71 -50.06
N THR A 651 -36.94 -6.34 -49.26
CA THR A 651 -37.84 -7.40 -49.73
C THR A 651 -38.81 -6.88 -50.80
N SER A 652 -39.29 -5.65 -50.66
CA SER A 652 -40.20 -5.01 -51.63
C SER A 652 -39.49 -4.70 -52.95
N LYS A 653 -38.22 -4.29 -52.88
CA LYS A 653 -37.34 -4.07 -54.03
C LYS A 653 -37.11 -5.37 -54.81
N GLU A 654 -36.79 -6.47 -54.14
CA GLU A 654 -36.63 -7.79 -54.78
C GLU A 654 -37.89 -8.25 -55.51
N ASN A 655 -39.06 -7.94 -54.97
CA ASN A 655 -40.36 -8.26 -55.56
C ASN A 655 -40.85 -7.23 -56.62
N ASN A 656 -40.05 -6.22 -56.94
CA ASN A 656 -40.41 -5.11 -57.84
C ASN A 656 -41.71 -4.37 -57.45
N ASN A 657 -41.99 -4.25 -56.15
CA ASN A 657 -43.18 -3.56 -55.65
C ASN A 657 -42.85 -2.13 -55.18
N THR A 658 -42.86 -1.18 -56.12
CA THR A 658 -42.48 0.22 -55.88
C THR A 658 -43.39 0.92 -54.88
N ALA A 659 -44.68 0.59 -54.83
CA ALA A 659 -45.62 1.21 -53.89
C ALA A 659 -45.29 0.86 -52.43
N LEU A 660 -44.81 -0.36 -52.17
CA LEU A 660 -44.34 -0.75 -50.84
C LEU A 660 -42.96 -0.18 -50.52
N MET A 661 -42.06 -0.07 -51.53
CA MET A 661 -40.78 0.61 -51.35
C MET A 661 -40.99 2.06 -50.87
N ASP A 662 -41.86 2.83 -51.53
CA ASP A 662 -42.18 4.22 -51.12
C ASP A 662 -42.74 4.27 -49.69
N GLN A 663 -43.58 3.31 -49.32
CA GLN A 663 -44.16 3.26 -47.99
C GLN A 663 -43.09 3.02 -46.91
N TYR A 664 -42.19 2.06 -47.12
CA TYR A 664 -41.13 1.72 -46.17
C TYR A 664 -40.02 2.77 -46.13
N GLU A 665 -39.70 3.42 -47.24
CA GLU A 665 -38.79 4.58 -47.28
C GLU A 665 -39.33 5.72 -46.41
N ASN A 666 -40.55 6.19 -46.67
CA ASN A 666 -41.17 7.27 -45.90
C ASN A 666 -41.31 6.93 -44.42
N THR A 667 -41.62 5.66 -44.11
CA THR A 667 -41.68 5.17 -42.73
C THR A 667 -40.31 5.23 -42.06
N SER A 668 -39.25 4.81 -42.77
CA SER A 668 -37.87 4.82 -42.26
C SER A 668 -37.38 6.24 -42.01
N ILE A 669 -37.55 7.16 -42.97
CA ILE A 669 -37.16 8.57 -42.84
C ILE A 669 -37.88 9.24 -41.66
N ARG A 670 -39.18 8.98 -41.51
CA ARG A 670 -39.96 9.49 -40.37
C ARG A 670 -39.41 8.96 -39.05
N ILE A 671 -39.15 7.66 -38.94
CA ILE A 671 -38.62 7.07 -37.71
C ILE A 671 -37.23 7.64 -37.39
N ILE A 672 -36.36 7.79 -38.39
CA ILE A 672 -35.03 8.42 -38.23
C ILE A 672 -35.17 9.81 -37.60
N LYS A 673 -36.02 10.67 -38.18
CA LYS A 673 -36.29 12.02 -37.65
C LYS A 673 -36.93 12.01 -36.25
N ASP A 674 -37.89 11.11 -36.01
CA ASP A 674 -38.59 11.03 -34.73
C ASP A 674 -37.68 10.51 -33.59
N THR A 675 -36.64 9.75 -33.93
CA THR A 675 -35.65 9.20 -32.98
C THR A 675 -34.37 10.02 -32.91
N HIS A 676 -34.26 11.08 -33.72
CA HIS A 676 -33.07 11.95 -33.84
C HIS A 676 -31.77 11.21 -34.21
N ILE A 677 -31.87 10.02 -34.83
CA ILE A 677 -30.68 9.27 -35.31
C ILE A 677 -29.86 10.12 -36.28
N ASP A 678 -30.53 10.95 -37.09
CA ASP A 678 -29.89 11.86 -38.03
C ASP A 678 -29.00 12.90 -37.35
N GLU A 679 -29.39 13.35 -36.15
CA GLU A 679 -28.57 14.25 -35.34
C GLU A 679 -27.37 13.50 -34.72
N ASP A 680 -27.59 12.28 -34.21
CA ASP A 680 -26.55 11.45 -33.59
C ASP A 680 -25.40 11.14 -34.56
N ILE A 681 -25.72 10.81 -35.82
CA ILE A 681 -24.74 10.46 -36.86
C ILE A 681 -24.34 11.65 -37.75
N GLY A 682 -24.90 12.83 -37.51
CA GLY A 682 -24.54 14.06 -38.23
C GLY A 682 -24.98 14.11 -39.70
N LEU A 683 -26.05 13.39 -40.06
CA LEU A 683 -26.60 13.34 -41.41
C LEU A 683 -27.82 14.26 -41.56
N ASN A 684 -27.93 14.95 -42.70
CA ASN A 684 -29.09 15.81 -42.97
C ASN A 684 -30.07 15.13 -43.94
N PHE A 685 -31.11 14.47 -43.39
CA PHE A 685 -32.12 13.80 -44.20
C PHE A 685 -33.15 14.78 -44.78
N SER A 686 -33.28 14.73 -46.11
CA SER A 686 -34.40 15.30 -46.85
C SER A 686 -35.57 14.31 -46.91
N TYR A 687 -36.81 14.79 -46.81
CA TYR A 687 -38.01 13.97 -47.05
C TYR A 687 -38.20 13.55 -48.52
N ASN A 688 -37.39 14.10 -49.44
CA ASN A 688 -37.52 13.89 -50.87
C ASN A 688 -36.18 13.48 -51.47
N MET A 689 -35.70 12.30 -51.06
CA MET A 689 -34.46 11.69 -51.52
C MET A 689 -34.72 10.73 -52.68
N SER A 690 -33.69 10.44 -53.47
CA SER A 690 -33.79 9.40 -54.49
C SER A 690 -33.64 8.00 -53.88
N TYR A 691 -34.14 6.95 -54.53
CA TYR A 691 -33.90 5.57 -54.06
C TYR A 691 -32.42 5.23 -53.91
N GLU A 692 -31.56 5.74 -54.80
CA GLU A 692 -30.11 5.54 -54.71
C GLU A 692 -29.54 6.20 -53.44
N GLU A 693 -29.94 7.45 -53.18
CA GLU A 693 -29.54 8.18 -51.97
C GLU A 693 -30.09 7.53 -50.68
N PHE A 694 -31.31 7.00 -50.70
CA PHE A 694 -31.91 6.29 -49.57
C PHE A 694 -31.18 4.97 -49.31
N GLU A 695 -30.87 4.23 -50.36
CA GLU A 695 -30.14 2.98 -50.25
C GLU A 695 -28.73 3.20 -49.71
N ASP A 696 -27.99 4.18 -50.27
CA ASP A 696 -26.62 4.48 -49.88
C ASP A 696 -26.50 5.00 -48.45
N THR A 697 -27.51 5.74 -47.97
CA THR A 697 -27.46 6.40 -46.65
C THR A 697 -28.13 5.57 -45.55
N VAL A 698 -29.27 4.93 -45.87
CA VAL A 698 -30.13 4.28 -44.88
C VAL A 698 -30.03 2.77 -44.91
N VAL A 699 -29.98 2.15 -46.10
CA VAL A 699 -30.11 0.68 -46.24
C VAL A 699 -28.76 -0.01 -46.17
N TYR A 700 -27.76 0.55 -46.85
CA TYR A 700 -26.38 0.06 -46.92
C TYR A 700 -25.38 1.05 -46.31
N GLY A 701 -25.89 2.05 -45.60
CA GLY A 701 -25.10 3.15 -45.06
C GLY A 701 -25.18 3.28 -43.55
N GLU A 702 -24.74 4.45 -43.09
CA GLU A 702 -24.44 4.76 -41.69
C GLU A 702 -25.64 4.53 -40.75
N VAL A 703 -26.89 4.69 -41.20
CA VAL A 703 -28.06 4.43 -40.35
C VAL A 703 -28.21 2.95 -40.01
N HIS A 704 -28.01 2.04 -40.97
CA HIS A 704 -28.16 0.62 -40.71
C HIS A 704 -27.01 0.10 -39.84
N ASP A 705 -25.79 0.59 -40.09
CA ASP A 705 -24.61 0.31 -39.28
C ASP A 705 -24.81 0.81 -37.85
N TYR A 706 -25.30 2.04 -37.66
CA TYR A 706 -25.62 2.60 -36.34
C TYR A 706 -26.64 1.74 -35.57
N LEU A 707 -27.67 1.24 -36.26
CA LEU A 707 -28.64 0.32 -35.64
C LEU A 707 -28.00 -1.03 -35.26
N HIS A 708 -27.07 -1.55 -36.05
CA HIS A 708 -26.37 -2.80 -35.70
C HIS A 708 -25.40 -2.58 -34.55
N ASP A 709 -24.67 -1.47 -34.54
CA ASP A 709 -23.79 -1.09 -33.44
C ASP A 709 -24.57 -0.97 -32.13
N MET A 710 -25.73 -0.30 -32.14
CA MET A 710 -26.64 -0.28 -31.00
C MET A 710 -27.08 -1.71 -30.63
N MET A 711 -27.60 -2.47 -31.58
CA MET A 711 -28.14 -3.82 -31.36
C MET A 711 -27.14 -4.77 -30.69
N TYR A 712 -25.87 -4.70 -31.09
CA TYR A 712 -24.80 -5.56 -30.60
C TYR A 712 -23.95 -4.94 -29.48
N ALA A 713 -24.20 -3.68 -29.10
CA ALA A 713 -23.54 -3.08 -27.95
C ALA A 713 -23.84 -3.89 -26.69
N ASN A 714 -22.79 -4.34 -26.00
CA ASN A 714 -22.93 -5.05 -24.73
C ASN A 714 -23.21 -4.05 -23.61
N ILE A 715 -24.31 -4.27 -22.89
CA ILE A 715 -24.68 -3.48 -21.72
C ILE A 715 -24.76 -4.37 -20.47
N PRO A 716 -24.45 -3.83 -19.28
CA PRO A 716 -24.75 -4.48 -18.01
C PRO A 716 -26.22 -4.89 -17.90
N TYR A 717 -26.49 -6.11 -17.45
CA TYR A 717 -27.84 -6.64 -17.20
C TYR A 717 -28.06 -6.91 -15.72
N GLY A 718 -28.16 -5.83 -14.95
CA GLY A 718 -28.29 -5.85 -13.50
C GLY A 718 -28.00 -4.49 -12.91
#